data_AF-A0A8K0GLB9-F1
#
_entry.id   AF-A0A8K0GLB9-F1
#
_cell.length_a   1.000
_cell.length_b   1.000
_cell.length_c   1.000
_cell.angle_alpha   90.00
_cell.angle_beta   90.00
_cell.angle_gamma   90.00
#
_symmetry.space_group_name_H-M   'P 1'
#
loop_
_entity.id
_entity.type
_entity.pdbx_description
1 polymer ?
#
loop_
_entity_poly.entity_id
_entity_poly.type
_entity_poly.pdbx_seq_one_letter_code
_entity_poly.pdbx_strand_id
1 'polypeptide(L)'
;MEGYILILSVLTTIIITECKNPNNVCKSFLDYQTKFINPHCWYNPDVTANAFELVLSHGYPLEVYEAITEDLYILQVLRIPPKSKSNKGIVFLQHPAFGSCVNWIDLGNISLAFLFADAGYDVWMGNFRGTTYSDKHVHLSTSSNEYWNHSFHEIALYDLPAQFDLVRKETGYKDKLYYIGHSMSGTTAFVYASLRPQHAAENVKLFITWAPVVYMKHLKTSSRFAAPFTNLILFLGEVLHLMDVVPHNGLIHKIIIALCTDNPWTIKMCISKFQSSLGLSPDYAVPERFPILVNQNFAGLSIKVVAHYGQMTKAGGKFQFYDYGIQQNQYYYHSKKPPLYPIDKIKTPMCLMYGGKDKLADEKVVVFTLNKKRISAAVIRYFLALKKPAGVLTAGGHDSMLFACTLFPNKYFGVDYLTGAPMLMKSCWFWNSELILSHGYPLEIYETITEDFHILKVFRIPPKSGINNGIVFLQHPAFGSCINWIDLGNVSLAFLFAQAGYDVWMGNFRGTIYSDKHVYLDTSSNEYWNHSFHEMGLYDLPAQFDLVRKQTHYKDKIFYISHSMSGTTAYIYASLLPQHAEQNVKLFINWAPAAYLKYTTGLPSRFSSFANLAMLIGKTFHTLNFMPHNGLLHKLTIMFCAEIALTMKPCFLLMQSFQGYDSKYSLPERIPILIKQNFAGLSLKVLAHYAQIFKADGRFQFYDYGIKDNLLFYHSKNPPLYPIEKIKIPMCLMYGGKDILVVEKDVLNFYNKLPKEAKYCIKKIDPYNHVDFQYGKDVEKWVFEYTINTVKQFKGIE
;
A
#
# COMPACT_ATOMS: atom_id res chain seq x y z
N MET A 1 8.29 35.48 21.10
CA MET A 1 9.70 35.57 20.67
C MET A 1 10.38 34.21 20.59
N GLU A 2 10.03 33.23 21.44
CA GLU A 2 10.64 31.88 21.42
C GLU A 2 10.34 31.05 20.15
N GLY A 3 9.20 31.28 19.48
CA GLY A 3 8.90 30.63 18.19
C GLY A 3 9.80 31.09 17.03
N TYR A 4 10.32 32.31 17.07
CA TYR A 4 11.25 32.82 16.05
C TYR A 4 12.69 32.33 16.28
N ILE A 5 13.09 32.10 17.52
CA ILE A 5 14.40 31.53 17.87
C ILE A 5 14.43 30.03 17.52
N LEU A 6 13.31 29.30 17.65
CA LEU A 6 13.20 27.93 17.18
C LEU A 6 13.23 27.82 15.64
N ILE A 7 12.63 28.78 14.94
CA ILE A 7 12.70 28.84 13.47
C ILE A 7 14.11 29.24 13.01
N LEU A 8 14.77 30.19 13.68
CA LEU A 8 16.16 30.56 13.39
C LEU A 8 17.15 29.47 13.79
N SER A 9 16.90 28.69 14.86
CA SER A 9 17.74 27.55 15.26
C SER A 9 17.53 26.34 14.36
N VAL A 10 16.30 26.11 13.89
CA VAL A 10 16.01 25.10 12.85
C VAL A 10 16.60 25.56 11.51
N LEU A 11 16.51 26.84 11.14
CA LEU A 11 17.15 27.37 9.93
C LEU A 11 18.68 27.36 10.03
N THR A 12 19.28 27.71 11.18
CA THR A 12 20.75 27.58 11.38
C THR A 12 21.19 26.14 11.49
N THR A 13 20.38 25.22 12.04
CA THR A 13 20.70 23.78 12.02
C THR A 13 20.59 23.22 10.61
N ILE A 14 19.57 23.63 9.83
CA ILE A 14 19.44 23.30 8.41
C ILE A 14 20.64 23.84 7.61
N ILE A 15 21.07 25.08 7.86
CA ILE A 15 22.24 25.72 7.23
C ILE A 15 23.56 25.08 7.71
N ILE A 16 23.66 24.58 8.95
CA ILE A 16 24.86 23.88 9.46
C ILE A 16 24.92 22.42 8.97
N THR A 17 23.82 21.82 8.50
CA THR A 17 23.83 20.55 7.74
C THR A 17 24.17 20.67 6.26
N GLU A 18 24.56 21.85 5.76
CA GLU A 18 25.04 22.00 4.37
C GLU A 18 26.50 21.53 4.16
N CYS A 19 27.19 21.03 5.19
CA CYS A 19 28.61 20.62 5.10
C CYS A 19 28.86 19.10 5.00
N LYS A 20 27.94 18.28 4.47
CA LYS A 20 28.22 16.85 4.18
C LYS A 20 27.68 16.42 2.81
N ASN A 21 28.59 16.33 1.84
CA ASN A 21 28.39 15.97 0.43
C ASN A 21 27.21 15.00 0.14
N PRO A 22 26.04 15.48 -0.33
CA PRO A 22 24.90 14.63 -0.66
C PRO A 22 25.19 13.68 -1.84
N ASN A 23 26.18 14.01 -2.68
CA ASN A 23 26.52 13.28 -3.91
C ASN A 23 27.54 12.16 -3.70
N ASN A 24 27.83 11.75 -2.46
CA ASN A 24 28.73 10.62 -2.25
C ASN A 24 28.12 9.31 -2.81
N VAL A 25 28.94 8.56 -3.55
CA VAL A 25 28.65 7.20 -4.03
C VAL A 25 29.62 6.24 -3.35
N CYS A 26 29.26 4.96 -3.26
CA CYS A 26 30.05 3.96 -2.56
C CYS A 26 30.31 2.70 -3.40
N LYS A 27 31.42 2.03 -3.11
CA LYS A 27 31.86 0.80 -3.80
C LYS A 27 30.91 -0.39 -3.63
N SER A 28 30.19 -0.46 -2.52
CA SER A 28 29.19 -1.50 -2.26
C SER A 28 27.91 -0.92 -1.65
N PHE A 29 26.78 -1.62 -1.80
CA PHE A 29 25.53 -1.24 -1.13
C PHE A 29 25.61 -1.28 0.40
N LEU A 30 26.55 -2.04 0.96
CA LEU A 30 26.81 -2.07 2.40
C LEU A 30 27.54 -0.81 2.86
N ASP A 31 28.46 -0.27 2.04
CA ASP A 31 29.25 0.92 2.39
C ASP A 31 28.40 2.18 2.54
N TYR A 32 27.24 2.23 1.88
CA TYR A 32 26.25 3.29 2.09
C TYR A 32 25.76 3.36 3.55
N GLN A 33 25.97 2.33 4.39
CA GLN A 33 25.73 2.34 5.85
C GLN A 33 26.41 3.47 6.60
N THR A 34 27.55 3.91 6.08
CA THR A 34 28.39 4.94 6.69
C THR A 34 28.83 5.96 5.64
N LYS A 35 28.01 6.21 4.61
CA LYS A 35 28.30 7.03 3.40
C LYS A 35 29.11 8.33 3.63
N PHE A 36 28.88 9.02 4.75
CA PHE A 36 29.53 10.29 5.06
C PHE A 36 30.90 10.18 5.72
N ILE A 37 31.27 9.00 6.24
CA ILE A 37 32.52 8.76 6.97
C ILE A 37 33.28 7.53 6.44
N ASN A 38 32.71 6.81 5.46
CA ASN A 38 33.29 5.59 4.91
C ASN A 38 34.35 5.92 3.84
N PRO A 39 35.61 5.45 3.99
CA PRO A 39 36.65 5.66 2.99
C PRO A 39 36.40 4.95 1.65
N HIS A 40 35.44 4.03 1.59
CA HIS A 40 34.97 3.39 0.36
C HIS A 40 33.86 4.17 -0.36
N CYS A 41 33.56 5.39 0.11
CA CYS A 41 32.65 6.32 -0.53
C CYS A 41 33.37 7.61 -0.92
N TRP A 42 33.04 8.17 -2.07
CA TRP A 42 33.63 9.40 -2.59
C TRP A 42 32.58 10.27 -3.25
N TYR A 43 32.87 11.57 -3.34
CA TYR A 43 32.01 12.52 -4.03
C TYR A 43 31.99 12.22 -5.54
N ASN A 44 30.80 12.02 -6.11
CA ASN A 44 30.63 11.86 -7.53
C ASN A 44 29.78 13.01 -8.10
N PRO A 45 30.36 13.94 -8.89
CA PRO A 45 29.61 15.07 -9.45
C PRO A 45 28.50 14.62 -10.41
N ASP A 46 28.60 13.43 -11.00
CA ASP A 46 27.61 12.89 -11.96
C ASP A 46 26.22 12.71 -11.34
N VAL A 47 26.11 12.61 -10.00
CA VAL A 47 24.83 12.40 -9.31
C VAL A 47 23.83 13.52 -9.63
N THR A 48 24.30 14.76 -9.62
CA THR A 48 23.46 15.95 -9.88
C THR A 48 23.67 16.55 -11.26
N ALA A 49 24.58 15.99 -12.05
CA ALA A 49 24.88 16.49 -13.38
C ALA A 49 23.69 16.29 -14.34
N ASN A 50 23.41 17.29 -15.17
CA ASN A 50 22.44 17.14 -16.26
C ASN A 50 23.08 16.44 -17.48
N ALA A 51 22.26 16.11 -18.50
CA ALA A 51 22.73 15.39 -19.68
C ALA A 51 23.88 16.13 -20.42
N PHE A 52 23.83 17.46 -20.49
CA PHE A 52 24.86 18.25 -21.16
C PHE A 52 26.19 18.16 -20.42
N GLU A 53 26.14 18.32 -19.10
CA GLU A 53 27.30 18.22 -18.22
C GLU A 53 27.94 16.83 -18.27
N LEU A 54 27.13 15.77 -18.26
CA LEU A 54 27.62 14.38 -18.36
C LEU A 54 28.33 14.12 -19.70
N VAL A 55 27.82 14.61 -20.83
CA VAL A 55 28.49 14.38 -22.13
C VAL A 55 29.80 15.17 -22.21
N LEU A 56 29.77 16.45 -21.81
CA LEU A 56 30.93 17.34 -21.90
C LEU A 56 32.04 16.95 -20.91
N SER A 57 31.69 16.57 -19.68
CA SER A 57 32.67 16.16 -18.66
C SER A 57 33.42 14.88 -19.04
N HIS A 58 32.78 14.02 -19.84
CA HIS A 58 33.38 12.81 -20.40
C HIS A 58 34.17 13.05 -21.69
N GLY A 59 34.30 14.30 -22.14
CA GLY A 59 35.15 14.70 -23.27
C GLY A 59 34.56 14.47 -24.66
N TYR A 60 33.22 14.35 -24.75
CA TYR A 60 32.53 14.19 -26.03
C TYR A 60 31.96 15.53 -26.52
N PRO A 61 32.02 15.81 -27.85
CA PRO A 61 31.29 16.92 -28.42
C PRO A 61 29.78 16.69 -28.27
N LEU A 62 29.03 17.78 -28.13
CA LEU A 62 27.57 17.73 -27.96
C LEU A 62 26.91 18.78 -28.83
N GLU A 63 25.97 18.33 -29.65
CA GLU A 63 25.02 19.17 -30.39
C GLU A 63 23.61 18.93 -29.83
N VAL A 64 22.76 19.96 -29.86
CA VAL A 64 21.40 19.92 -29.31
C VAL A 64 20.45 20.46 -30.36
N TYR A 65 19.39 19.71 -30.62
CA TYR A 65 18.38 20.03 -31.61
C TYR A 65 16.97 19.99 -31.00
N GLU A 66 16.03 20.68 -31.64
CA GLU A 66 14.61 20.62 -31.30
C GLU A 66 13.82 20.03 -32.47
N ALA A 67 13.04 18.98 -32.22
CA ALA A 67 12.08 18.41 -33.15
C ALA A 67 10.67 18.87 -32.76
N ILE A 68 9.95 19.49 -33.70
CA ILE A 68 8.56 19.90 -33.49
C ILE A 68 7.65 18.82 -34.04
N THR A 69 6.76 18.27 -33.21
CA THR A 69 5.81 17.24 -33.61
C THR A 69 4.62 17.82 -34.39
N GLU A 70 3.89 16.96 -35.10
CA GLU A 70 2.66 17.37 -35.83
C GLU A 70 1.62 18.01 -34.89
N ASP A 71 1.56 17.54 -33.65
CA ASP A 71 0.71 18.08 -32.59
C ASP A 71 1.45 19.07 -31.67
N LEU A 72 2.52 19.71 -32.19
CA LEU A 72 3.14 20.91 -31.65
C LEU A 72 3.88 20.77 -30.30
N TYR A 73 4.25 19.55 -29.90
CA TYR A 73 5.24 19.35 -28.85
C TYR A 73 6.64 19.65 -29.39
N ILE A 74 7.51 20.18 -28.53
CA ILE A 74 8.89 20.50 -28.89
C ILE A 74 9.79 19.54 -28.10
N LEU A 75 10.47 18.66 -28.83
CA LEU A 75 11.28 17.58 -28.27
C LEU A 75 12.75 17.89 -28.43
N GLN A 76 13.51 17.83 -27.33
CA GLN A 76 14.95 18.02 -27.41
C GLN A 76 15.65 16.72 -27.74
N VAL A 77 16.54 16.76 -28.74
CA VAL A 77 17.35 15.62 -29.20
C VAL A 77 18.82 15.99 -29.06
N LEU A 78 19.58 15.17 -28.34
CA LEU A 78 21.01 15.35 -28.15
C LEU A 78 21.77 14.52 -29.18
N ARG A 79 22.90 15.04 -29.68
CA ARG A 79 23.77 14.34 -30.63
C ARG A 79 25.22 14.41 -30.19
N ILE A 80 25.89 13.26 -30.18
CA ILE A 80 27.35 13.15 -30.11
C ILE A 80 27.85 12.88 -31.54
N PRO A 81 28.40 13.90 -32.24
CA PRO A 81 28.85 13.72 -33.61
C PRO A 81 30.10 12.81 -33.68
N PRO A 82 30.31 12.11 -34.81
CA PRO A 82 31.41 11.17 -34.96
C PRO A 82 32.78 11.90 -34.97
N LYS A 83 33.78 11.33 -34.27
CA LYS A 83 35.15 11.87 -34.20
C LYS A 83 35.88 11.89 -35.55
N SER A 84 35.47 11.08 -36.52
CA SER A 84 36.10 10.96 -37.84
C SER A 84 35.12 11.25 -38.98
N LYS A 85 35.63 11.68 -40.13
CA LYS A 85 34.81 11.87 -41.35
C LYS A 85 34.21 10.57 -41.90
N SER A 86 34.73 9.38 -41.53
CA SER A 86 34.12 8.10 -41.91
C SER A 86 33.07 7.71 -40.86
N ASN A 87 31.81 8.08 -41.11
CA ASN A 87 30.67 7.68 -40.28
C ASN A 87 30.33 6.20 -40.54
N LYS A 88 30.29 5.37 -39.50
CA LYS A 88 29.90 3.94 -39.61
C LYS A 88 28.39 3.72 -39.65
N GLY A 89 27.60 4.76 -39.38
CA GLY A 89 26.14 4.74 -39.41
C GLY A 89 25.55 5.60 -38.29
N ILE A 90 24.23 5.76 -38.35
CA ILE A 90 23.48 6.58 -37.39
C ILE A 90 22.86 5.66 -36.34
N VAL A 91 23.10 5.93 -35.07
CA VAL A 91 22.47 5.22 -33.95
C VAL A 91 21.55 6.18 -33.21
N PHE A 92 20.29 5.78 -33.03
CA PHE A 92 19.30 6.55 -32.29
C PHE A 92 18.90 5.79 -31.02
N LEU A 93 19.12 6.41 -29.86
CA LEU A 93 18.90 5.82 -28.55
C LEU A 93 17.66 6.45 -27.89
N GLN A 94 16.67 5.63 -27.49
CA GLN A 94 15.41 6.11 -26.92
C GLN A 94 15.11 5.48 -25.55
N HIS A 95 14.95 6.34 -24.55
CA HIS A 95 14.89 6.01 -23.12
C HIS A 95 13.62 5.24 -22.68
N PRO A 96 13.61 4.54 -21.53
CA PRO A 96 12.41 3.86 -21.01
C PRO A 96 11.37 4.83 -20.43
N ALA A 97 10.22 4.30 -19.98
CA ALA A 97 9.26 5.08 -19.20
C ALA A 97 9.93 5.66 -17.95
N PHE A 98 9.52 6.87 -17.55
CA PHE A 98 10.12 7.67 -16.46
C PHE A 98 11.58 8.13 -16.68
N GLY A 99 12.25 7.65 -17.72
CA GLY A 99 13.64 8.01 -18.04
C GLY A 99 13.78 9.25 -18.94
N SER A 100 15.02 9.52 -19.33
CA SER A 100 15.40 10.54 -20.32
C SER A 100 16.65 10.07 -21.09
N CYS A 101 17.17 10.88 -22.01
CA CYS A 101 18.44 10.62 -22.70
C CYS A 101 19.61 10.24 -21.76
N VAL A 102 19.56 10.66 -20.48
CA VAL A 102 20.57 10.32 -19.45
C VAL A 102 20.75 8.82 -19.27
N ASN A 103 19.72 8.00 -19.52
CA ASN A 103 19.80 6.54 -19.46
C ASN A 103 20.87 5.91 -20.37
N TRP A 104 21.37 6.66 -21.36
CA TRP A 104 22.37 6.20 -22.31
C TRP A 104 23.78 6.71 -22.03
N ILE A 105 23.93 7.54 -20.99
CA ILE A 105 25.17 8.24 -20.58
C ILE A 105 25.44 8.17 -19.05
N ASP A 106 24.63 7.43 -18.28
CA ASP A 106 24.70 7.37 -16.81
C ASP A 106 25.71 6.35 -16.24
N LEU A 107 26.36 5.54 -17.08
CA LEU A 107 27.35 4.53 -16.68
C LEU A 107 28.82 5.01 -16.81
N GLY A 108 29.04 6.31 -17.03
CA GLY A 108 30.37 6.87 -17.31
C GLY A 108 30.93 6.39 -18.65
N ASN A 109 32.24 6.15 -18.76
CA ASN A 109 32.90 5.79 -20.05
C ASN A 109 32.39 4.50 -20.71
N ILE A 110 31.71 3.62 -19.98
CA ILE A 110 31.11 2.39 -20.53
C ILE A 110 29.65 2.59 -20.97
N SER A 111 29.14 3.82 -20.92
CA SER A 111 27.80 4.14 -21.37
C SER A 111 27.66 3.89 -22.87
N LEU A 112 26.50 3.36 -23.28
CA LEU A 112 26.31 2.89 -24.64
C LEU A 112 26.50 3.98 -25.69
N ALA A 113 26.06 5.22 -25.39
CA ALA A 113 26.24 6.35 -26.30
C ALA A 113 27.73 6.63 -26.57
N PHE A 114 28.57 6.57 -25.53
CA PHE A 114 30.01 6.78 -25.64
C PHE A 114 30.70 5.64 -26.36
N LEU A 115 30.31 4.39 -26.09
CA LEU A 115 30.86 3.22 -26.80
C LEU A 115 30.57 3.28 -28.32
N PHE A 116 29.39 3.73 -28.73
CA PHE A 116 29.09 3.92 -30.15
C PHE A 116 29.86 5.10 -30.76
N ALA A 117 29.97 6.22 -30.03
CA ALA A 117 30.73 7.38 -30.47
C ALA A 117 32.22 7.02 -30.69
N ASP A 118 32.83 6.30 -29.75
CA ASP A 118 34.21 5.80 -29.85
C ASP A 118 34.39 4.76 -30.97
N ALA A 119 33.35 3.96 -31.24
CA ALA A 119 33.35 3.05 -32.37
C ALA A 119 33.22 3.76 -33.73
N GLY A 120 32.93 5.08 -33.75
CA GLY A 120 32.83 5.92 -34.95
C GLY A 120 31.42 6.06 -35.53
N TYR A 121 30.38 5.87 -34.72
CA TYR A 121 28.99 6.12 -35.10
C TYR A 121 28.58 7.56 -34.81
N ASP A 122 27.58 8.04 -35.55
CA ASP A 122 26.85 9.27 -35.26
C ASP A 122 25.70 8.95 -34.29
N VAL A 123 25.81 9.43 -33.04
CA VAL A 123 24.94 9.00 -31.93
C VAL A 123 23.93 10.08 -31.60
N TRP A 124 22.65 9.74 -31.71
CA TRP A 124 21.51 10.59 -31.39
C TRP A 124 20.74 10.01 -30.21
N MET A 125 20.30 10.86 -29.30
CA MET A 125 19.57 10.49 -28.08
C MET A 125 18.27 11.29 -27.99
N GLY A 126 17.15 10.58 -28.11
CA GLY A 126 15.82 11.17 -28.12
C GLY A 126 15.21 11.32 -26.73
N ASN A 127 14.25 12.24 -26.60
CA ASN A 127 13.45 12.46 -25.39
C ASN A 127 11.97 12.56 -25.76
N PHE A 128 11.11 11.79 -25.08
CA PHE A 128 9.67 11.87 -25.28
C PHE A 128 9.07 13.14 -24.70
N ARG A 129 7.94 13.60 -25.25
CA ARG A 129 7.16 14.71 -24.70
C ARG A 129 6.88 14.54 -23.20
N GLY A 130 6.83 15.65 -22.48
CA GLY A 130 6.55 15.65 -21.03
C GLY A 130 7.71 15.15 -20.16
N THR A 131 8.90 14.93 -20.73
CA THR A 131 10.10 14.61 -19.95
C THR A 131 10.92 15.87 -19.64
N THR A 132 11.86 15.79 -18.68
CA THR A 132 12.75 16.90 -18.26
C THR A 132 13.37 17.70 -19.41
N TYR A 133 13.69 17.04 -20.53
CA TYR A 133 14.34 17.68 -21.68
C TYR A 133 13.36 18.00 -22.82
N SER A 134 12.09 17.59 -22.72
CA SER A 134 11.05 17.78 -23.74
C SER A 134 9.74 18.21 -23.08
N ASP A 135 9.81 19.24 -22.23
CA ASP A 135 8.70 19.77 -21.43
C ASP A 135 7.97 20.96 -22.09
N LYS A 136 8.23 21.19 -23.38
CA LYS A 136 7.73 22.34 -24.14
C LYS A 136 6.64 21.96 -25.14
N HIS A 137 5.72 22.89 -25.36
CA HIS A 137 4.71 22.84 -26.41
C HIS A 137 4.47 24.26 -26.96
N VAL A 138 4.13 24.39 -28.24
CA VAL A 138 3.96 25.72 -28.89
C VAL A 138 2.87 26.57 -28.20
N HIS A 139 1.80 25.92 -27.73
CA HIS A 139 0.62 26.61 -27.15
C HIS A 139 0.20 26.19 -25.74
N LEU A 140 0.71 25.07 -25.21
CA LEU A 140 0.18 24.44 -23.99
C LEU A 140 1.24 24.50 -22.88
N SER A 141 0.78 24.68 -21.65
CA SER A 141 1.63 24.71 -20.47
C SER A 141 1.67 23.33 -19.80
N THR A 142 2.80 22.96 -19.19
CA THR A 142 2.94 21.76 -18.35
C THR A 142 2.02 21.77 -17.12
N SER A 143 1.42 22.91 -16.77
CA SER A 143 0.38 23.00 -15.74
C SER A 143 -1.03 22.65 -16.23
N SER A 144 -1.25 22.50 -17.54
CA SER A 144 -2.55 22.24 -18.14
C SER A 144 -2.82 20.74 -18.28
N ASN A 145 -4.08 20.32 -18.11
CA ASN A 145 -4.47 18.91 -18.27
C ASN A 145 -4.32 18.48 -19.75
N GLU A 146 -4.55 19.40 -20.68
CA GLU A 146 -4.45 19.22 -22.12
C GLU A 146 -3.02 18.83 -22.53
N TYR A 147 -2.00 19.48 -21.96
CA TYR A 147 -0.60 19.13 -22.20
C TYR A 147 -0.28 17.68 -21.83
N TRP A 148 -0.92 17.12 -20.81
CA TRP A 148 -0.67 15.75 -20.36
C TRP A 148 -1.64 14.73 -20.97
N ASN A 149 -2.56 15.12 -21.85
CA ASN A 149 -3.59 14.24 -22.41
C ASN A 149 -3.09 13.34 -23.57
N HIS A 150 -1.93 12.71 -23.39
CA HIS A 150 -1.32 11.80 -24.37
C HIS A 150 -0.96 10.46 -23.74
N SER A 151 -0.99 9.38 -24.51
CA SER A 151 -0.56 8.05 -24.15
C SER A 151 0.69 7.65 -24.94
N PHE A 152 1.18 6.41 -24.77
CA PHE A 152 2.29 5.93 -25.61
C PHE A 152 1.90 5.85 -27.10
N HIS A 153 0.61 5.91 -27.44
CA HIS A 153 0.11 5.95 -28.81
C HIS A 153 0.55 7.23 -29.52
N GLU A 154 0.25 8.39 -28.93
CA GLU A 154 0.60 9.70 -29.47
C GLU A 154 2.13 9.88 -29.51
N ILE A 155 2.83 9.43 -28.46
CA ILE A 155 4.31 9.40 -28.44
C ILE A 155 4.86 8.64 -29.66
N ALA A 156 4.32 7.46 -29.95
CA ALA A 156 4.78 6.68 -31.10
C ALA A 156 4.44 7.32 -32.46
N LEU A 157 3.27 7.96 -32.57
CA LEU A 157 2.79 8.52 -33.84
C LEU A 157 3.35 9.90 -34.17
N TYR A 158 3.84 10.63 -33.18
CA TYR A 158 4.24 12.02 -33.36
C TYR A 158 5.70 12.27 -32.92
N ASP A 159 6.15 11.70 -31.81
CA ASP A 159 7.51 11.95 -31.31
C ASP A 159 8.56 11.23 -32.15
N LEU A 160 8.34 9.94 -32.45
CA LEU A 160 9.31 9.16 -33.23
C LEU A 160 9.49 9.69 -34.66
N PRO A 161 8.42 9.98 -35.43
CA PRO A 161 8.59 10.55 -36.77
C PRO A 161 9.34 11.89 -36.76
N ALA A 162 8.94 12.83 -35.90
CA ALA A 162 9.55 14.16 -35.85
C ALA A 162 11.06 14.09 -35.52
N GLN A 163 11.45 13.23 -34.58
CA GLN A 163 12.85 13.03 -34.24
C GLN A 163 13.63 12.34 -35.37
N PHE A 164 13.04 11.35 -36.05
CA PHE A 164 13.71 10.68 -37.17
C PHE A 164 13.85 11.59 -38.38
N ASP A 165 12.85 12.42 -38.68
CA ASP A 165 12.92 13.39 -39.78
C ASP A 165 13.98 14.46 -39.53
N LEU A 166 14.07 14.95 -38.29
CA LEU A 166 15.15 15.82 -37.85
C LEU A 166 16.51 15.14 -38.10
N VAL A 167 16.70 13.91 -37.60
CA VAL A 167 17.97 13.16 -37.77
C VAL A 167 18.31 13.00 -39.25
N ARG A 168 17.34 12.64 -40.10
CA ARG A 168 17.57 12.48 -41.55
C ARG A 168 17.95 13.79 -42.20
N LYS A 169 17.30 14.89 -41.82
CA LYS A 169 17.59 16.23 -42.34
C LYS A 169 19.03 16.64 -42.00
N GLU A 170 19.40 16.56 -40.72
CA GLU A 170 20.73 16.98 -40.24
C GLU A 170 21.86 16.05 -40.71
N THR A 171 21.56 14.81 -41.07
CA THR A 171 22.52 13.85 -41.64
C THR A 171 22.52 13.81 -43.17
N GLY A 172 21.69 14.63 -43.82
CA GLY A 172 21.63 14.77 -45.29
C GLY A 172 21.00 13.58 -46.01
N TYR A 173 20.10 12.85 -45.36
CA TYR A 173 19.31 11.73 -45.90
C TYR A 173 20.11 10.53 -46.42
N LYS A 174 21.42 10.46 -46.17
CA LYS A 174 22.34 9.47 -46.78
C LYS A 174 22.15 8.04 -46.25
N ASP A 175 21.87 7.89 -44.95
CA ASP A 175 21.78 6.60 -44.28
C ASP A 175 20.49 6.46 -43.48
N LYS A 176 20.06 5.21 -43.27
CA LYS A 176 18.99 4.85 -42.32
C LYS A 176 19.58 4.61 -40.94
N LEU A 177 18.85 4.97 -39.89
CA LEU A 177 19.31 4.84 -38.52
C LEU A 177 19.08 3.44 -37.95
N TYR A 178 19.92 3.05 -37.01
CA TYR A 178 19.71 1.92 -36.10
C TYR A 178 19.02 2.45 -34.85
N TYR A 179 17.80 1.98 -34.57
CA TYR A 179 17.07 2.39 -33.38
C TYR A 179 17.36 1.42 -32.24
N ILE A 180 17.69 1.95 -31.06
CA ILE A 180 17.86 1.17 -29.83
C ILE A 180 16.93 1.76 -28.77
N GLY A 181 15.95 0.97 -28.33
CA GLY A 181 14.94 1.42 -27.37
C GLY A 181 14.75 0.47 -26.21
N HIS A 182 14.67 1.00 -24.99
CA HIS A 182 14.43 0.20 -23.78
C HIS A 182 12.98 0.32 -23.28
N SER A 183 12.37 -0.79 -22.87
CA SER A 183 11.05 -0.86 -22.22
C SER A 183 9.94 -0.22 -23.06
N MET A 184 9.33 0.89 -22.60
CA MET A 184 8.30 1.65 -23.32
C MET A 184 8.74 2.08 -24.72
N SER A 185 10.04 2.31 -24.93
CA SER A 185 10.58 2.63 -26.27
C SER A 185 10.52 1.46 -27.24
N GLY A 186 10.47 0.23 -26.72
CA GLY A 186 10.07 -0.93 -27.51
C GLY A 186 8.60 -0.82 -27.91
N THR A 187 7.70 -0.54 -26.95
CA THR A 187 6.26 -0.37 -27.21
C THR A 187 5.99 0.68 -28.29
N THR A 188 6.60 1.86 -28.18
CA THR A 188 6.42 2.93 -29.16
C THR A 188 6.98 2.56 -30.53
N ALA A 189 8.11 1.85 -30.59
CA ALA A 189 8.65 1.34 -31.85
C ALA A 189 7.68 0.36 -32.56
N PHE A 190 7.03 -0.55 -31.82
CA PHE A 190 6.00 -1.44 -32.37
C PHE A 190 4.77 -0.68 -32.88
N VAL A 191 4.29 0.31 -32.11
CA VAL A 191 3.16 1.16 -32.55
C VAL A 191 3.54 1.93 -33.82
N TYR A 192 4.67 2.65 -33.81
CA TYR A 192 5.16 3.44 -34.93
C TYR A 192 5.37 2.59 -36.19
N ALA A 193 6.08 1.46 -36.09
CA ALA A 193 6.37 0.62 -37.24
C ALA A 193 5.13 -0.09 -37.81
N SER A 194 4.08 -0.29 -37.00
CA SER A 194 2.82 -0.89 -37.46
C SER A 194 1.87 0.12 -38.10
N LEU A 195 1.83 1.36 -37.60
CA LEU A 195 0.92 2.40 -38.08
C LEU A 195 1.53 3.33 -39.13
N ARG A 196 2.86 3.52 -39.13
CA ARG A 196 3.61 4.27 -40.16
C ARG A 196 4.70 3.38 -40.82
N PRO A 197 4.34 2.22 -41.40
CA PRO A 197 5.31 1.22 -41.86
C PRO A 197 6.21 1.71 -43.02
N GLN A 198 5.70 2.60 -43.88
CA GLN A 198 6.49 3.18 -44.96
C GLN A 198 7.56 4.14 -44.41
N HIS A 199 7.15 5.07 -43.56
CA HIS A 199 8.04 5.98 -42.87
C HIS A 199 9.12 5.23 -42.07
N ALA A 200 8.73 4.17 -41.36
CA ALA A 200 9.66 3.32 -40.63
C ALA A 200 10.65 2.61 -41.57
N ALA A 201 10.21 2.12 -42.73
CA ALA A 201 11.07 1.45 -43.70
C ALA A 201 12.03 2.43 -44.40
N GLU A 202 11.64 3.68 -44.58
CA GLU A 202 12.47 4.72 -45.21
C GLU A 202 13.54 5.27 -44.26
N ASN A 203 13.27 5.29 -42.96
CA ASN A 203 14.11 5.95 -41.96
C ASN A 203 14.94 4.99 -41.10
N VAL A 204 14.43 3.80 -40.79
CA VAL A 204 15.03 2.88 -39.84
C VAL A 204 15.53 1.62 -40.55
N LYS A 205 16.80 1.27 -40.31
CA LYS A 205 17.43 0.08 -40.86
C LYS A 205 17.10 -1.17 -40.05
N LEU A 206 17.10 -1.04 -38.72
CA LEU A 206 16.84 -2.10 -37.75
C LEU A 206 16.36 -1.47 -36.44
N PHE A 207 15.28 -2.01 -35.89
CA PHE A 207 14.88 -1.75 -34.51
C PHE A 207 15.54 -2.77 -33.58
N ILE A 208 16.25 -2.32 -32.54
CA ILE A 208 16.79 -3.15 -31.47
C ILE A 208 16.06 -2.75 -30.20
N THR A 209 15.16 -3.60 -29.71
CA THR A 209 14.33 -3.28 -28.55
C THR A 209 14.73 -4.14 -27.36
N TRP A 210 15.08 -3.50 -26.24
CA TRP A 210 15.41 -4.15 -24.98
C TRP A 210 14.18 -4.19 -24.09
N ALA A 211 13.78 -5.39 -23.65
CA ALA A 211 12.62 -5.63 -22.78
C ALA A 211 11.32 -4.93 -23.26
N PRO A 212 10.89 -5.09 -24.53
CA PRO A 212 9.73 -4.37 -25.06
C PRO A 212 8.42 -4.80 -24.37
N VAL A 213 7.64 -3.83 -23.87
CA VAL A 213 6.39 -4.08 -23.12
C VAL A 213 5.17 -4.05 -24.07
N VAL A 214 5.02 -5.10 -24.89
CA VAL A 214 3.99 -5.17 -25.94
C VAL A 214 2.73 -5.92 -25.49
N TYR A 215 2.86 -7.12 -24.91
CA TYR A 215 1.73 -7.89 -24.37
C TYR A 215 1.89 -8.08 -22.86
N MET A 216 0.82 -7.87 -22.08
CA MET A 216 0.91 -7.86 -20.61
C MET A 216 0.18 -9.04 -19.93
N LYS A 217 -0.12 -10.11 -20.68
CA LYS A 217 -0.98 -11.22 -20.20
C LYS A 217 -0.39 -11.96 -18.98
N HIS A 218 0.93 -12.00 -18.87
CA HIS A 218 1.66 -12.74 -17.84
C HIS A 218 2.45 -11.83 -16.89
N LEU A 219 1.96 -10.61 -16.66
CA LEU A 219 2.61 -9.66 -15.75
C LEU A 219 2.73 -10.25 -14.33
N LYS A 220 3.97 -10.47 -13.87
CA LYS A 220 4.28 -11.03 -12.55
C LYS A 220 4.58 -9.96 -11.50
N THR A 221 4.61 -8.69 -11.88
CA THR A 221 4.91 -7.56 -11.00
C THR A 221 3.69 -7.17 -10.15
N SER A 222 3.98 -6.47 -9.05
CA SER A 222 2.94 -5.88 -8.19
C SER A 222 2.09 -4.81 -8.90
N SER A 223 2.55 -4.24 -10.02
CA SER A 223 1.79 -3.27 -10.80
C SER A 223 0.51 -3.84 -11.42
N ARG A 224 0.37 -5.17 -11.55
CA ARG A 224 -0.90 -5.80 -11.97
C ARG A 224 -2.07 -5.46 -11.03
N PHE A 225 -1.79 -5.21 -9.76
CA PHE A 225 -2.82 -4.86 -8.76
C PHE A 225 -3.33 -3.42 -8.91
N ALA A 226 -2.60 -2.56 -9.63
CA ALA A 226 -3.05 -1.20 -9.94
C ALA A 226 -4.02 -1.17 -11.14
N ALA A 227 -4.01 -2.20 -12.00
CA ALA A 227 -4.83 -2.25 -13.21
C ALA A 227 -6.35 -2.09 -12.94
N PRO A 228 -6.97 -2.75 -11.93
CA PRO A 228 -8.38 -2.51 -11.55
C PRO A 228 -8.70 -1.03 -11.30
N PHE A 229 -7.75 -0.27 -10.77
CA PHE A 229 -7.94 1.12 -10.33
C PHE A 229 -7.62 2.17 -11.40
N THR A 230 -7.30 1.77 -12.64
CA THR A 230 -6.94 2.72 -13.72
C THR A 230 -7.90 3.90 -13.87
N ASN A 231 -9.22 3.67 -13.89
CA ASN A 231 -10.20 4.74 -14.06
C ASN A 231 -10.26 5.66 -12.83
N LEU A 232 -10.05 5.10 -11.63
CA LEU A 232 -9.96 5.88 -10.40
C LEU A 232 -8.69 6.74 -10.38
N ILE A 233 -7.56 6.19 -10.83
CA ILE A 233 -6.29 6.92 -10.93
C ILE A 233 -6.41 8.09 -11.91
N LEU A 234 -7.04 7.88 -13.07
CA LEU A 234 -7.33 8.95 -14.03
C LEU A 234 -8.26 10.02 -13.44
N PHE A 235 -9.39 9.61 -12.86
CA PHE A 235 -10.35 10.52 -12.25
C PHE A 235 -9.71 11.38 -11.14
N LEU A 236 -8.93 10.76 -10.26
CA LEU A 236 -8.22 11.48 -9.21
C LEU A 236 -7.14 12.40 -9.78
N GLY A 237 -6.42 11.98 -10.82
CA GLY A 237 -5.45 12.82 -11.53
C GLY A 237 -6.10 14.07 -12.11
N GLU A 238 -7.24 13.92 -12.79
CA GLU A 238 -7.99 15.02 -13.40
C GLU A 238 -8.54 15.99 -12.35
N VAL A 239 -9.18 15.47 -11.29
CA VAL A 239 -9.79 16.29 -10.23
C VAL A 239 -8.74 17.02 -9.39
N LEU A 240 -7.58 16.40 -9.16
CA LEU A 240 -6.51 16.99 -8.36
C LEU A 240 -5.49 17.78 -9.20
N HIS A 241 -5.68 17.86 -10.53
CA HIS A 241 -4.71 18.43 -11.47
C HIS A 241 -3.29 17.82 -11.35
N LEU A 242 -3.22 16.51 -11.09
CA LEU A 242 -1.99 15.73 -10.96
C LEU A 242 -1.84 14.80 -12.18
N MET A 243 -1.62 15.41 -13.36
CA MET A 243 -1.57 14.67 -14.63
C MET A 243 -0.17 14.17 -15.00
N ASP A 244 0.87 14.65 -14.31
CA ASP A 244 2.24 14.14 -14.37
C ASP A 244 2.53 13.17 -13.22
N VAL A 245 3.07 12.01 -13.55
CA VAL A 245 3.50 10.99 -12.61
C VAL A 245 4.98 11.20 -12.26
N VAL A 246 5.20 11.82 -11.09
CA VAL A 246 6.53 12.13 -10.51
C VAL A 246 7.31 13.12 -11.38
N PRO A 247 6.92 14.41 -11.40
CA PRO A 247 7.67 15.45 -12.09
C PRO A 247 9.10 15.54 -11.56
N HIS A 248 10.06 15.68 -12.49
CA HIS A 248 11.45 15.96 -12.13
C HIS A 248 11.53 17.23 -11.28
N ASN A 249 12.37 17.21 -10.23
CA ASN A 249 12.48 18.25 -9.20
C ASN A 249 11.20 18.55 -8.38
N GLY A 250 10.11 17.81 -8.56
CA GLY A 250 8.92 17.90 -7.72
C GLY A 250 9.13 17.38 -6.29
N LEU A 251 8.17 17.64 -5.41
CA LEU A 251 8.22 17.19 -4.01
C LEU A 251 8.40 15.68 -3.88
N ILE A 252 7.66 14.91 -4.68
CA ILE A 252 7.74 13.44 -4.69
C ILE A 252 9.12 12.97 -5.17
N HIS A 253 9.69 13.61 -6.21
CA HIS A 253 11.03 13.30 -6.70
C HIS A 253 12.09 13.51 -5.61
N LYS A 254 12.05 14.66 -4.91
CA LYS A 254 12.96 14.97 -3.79
C LYS A 254 12.84 13.95 -2.65
N ILE A 255 11.62 13.50 -2.34
CA ILE A 255 11.39 12.45 -1.34
C ILE A 255 12.00 11.12 -1.79
N ILE A 256 11.82 10.74 -3.06
CA ILE A 256 12.38 9.50 -3.61
C ILE A 256 13.91 9.54 -3.55
N ILE A 257 14.54 10.65 -3.96
CA ILE A 257 16.00 10.84 -3.86
C ILE A 257 16.43 10.66 -2.40
N ALA A 258 15.85 11.40 -1.46
CA ALA A 258 16.22 11.31 -0.05
C ALA A 258 16.09 9.88 0.50
N LEU A 259 15.00 9.17 0.15
CA LEU A 259 14.81 7.77 0.53
C LEU A 259 15.83 6.82 -0.14
N CYS A 260 16.32 7.13 -1.33
CA CYS A 260 17.18 6.24 -2.10
C CYS A 260 18.66 6.63 -2.11
N THR A 261 19.06 7.74 -1.48
CA THR A 261 20.47 8.20 -1.50
C THR A 261 21.04 8.60 -0.15
N ASP A 262 20.21 8.89 0.85
CA ASP A 262 20.69 9.54 2.08
C ASP A 262 20.81 8.58 3.26
N ASN A 263 19.89 7.61 3.36
CA ASN A 263 19.88 6.66 4.46
C ASN A 263 20.12 5.21 3.98
N PRO A 264 21.07 4.49 4.59
CA PRO A 264 21.41 3.13 4.18
C PRO A 264 20.30 2.08 4.27
N TRP A 265 19.41 2.23 5.25
CA TRP A 265 18.25 1.36 5.40
C TRP A 265 17.21 1.65 4.33
N THR A 266 16.99 2.93 4.03
CA THR A 266 16.05 3.34 2.99
C THR A 266 16.59 3.05 1.59
N ILE A 267 17.91 3.08 1.38
CA ILE A 267 18.59 2.58 0.17
C ILE A 267 18.28 1.10 -0.04
N LYS A 268 18.42 0.25 1.00
CA LYS A 268 18.05 -1.18 0.91
C LYS A 268 16.57 -1.39 0.59
N MET A 269 15.68 -0.61 1.19
CA MET A 269 14.24 -0.65 0.88
C MET A 269 13.95 -0.19 -0.55
N CYS A 270 14.60 0.88 -1.00
CA CYS A 270 14.52 1.41 -2.35
C CYS A 270 14.96 0.34 -3.34
N ILE A 271 16.15 -0.25 -3.16
CA ILE A 271 16.64 -1.38 -3.97
C ILE A 271 15.64 -2.53 -3.96
N SER A 272 15.13 -2.96 -2.81
CA SER A 272 14.11 -4.02 -2.71
C SER A 272 12.82 -3.67 -3.46
N LYS A 273 12.41 -2.39 -3.46
CA LYS A 273 11.25 -1.91 -4.20
C LYS A 273 11.51 -1.91 -5.71
N PHE A 274 12.69 -1.48 -6.16
CA PHE A 274 13.14 -1.59 -7.54
C PHE A 274 13.24 -3.06 -7.98
N GLN A 275 13.73 -3.96 -7.13
CA GLN A 275 13.75 -5.42 -7.38
C GLN A 275 12.35 -6.02 -7.52
N SER A 276 11.42 -5.65 -6.65
CA SER A 276 10.05 -6.19 -6.67
C SER A 276 9.19 -5.60 -7.78
N SER A 277 9.41 -4.34 -8.16
CA SER A 277 8.60 -3.61 -9.14
C SER A 277 9.15 -3.74 -10.57
N LEU A 278 10.46 -3.71 -10.74
CA LEU A 278 11.14 -3.70 -12.05
C LEU A 278 12.00 -4.94 -12.30
N GLY A 279 12.17 -5.82 -11.31
CA GLY A 279 13.01 -7.02 -11.47
C GLY A 279 14.51 -6.73 -11.43
N LEU A 280 14.95 -5.61 -10.82
CA LEU A 280 16.36 -5.33 -10.58
C LEU A 280 17.05 -6.54 -9.94
N SER A 281 18.23 -6.94 -10.42
CA SER A 281 19.00 -8.02 -9.81
C SER A 281 20.18 -7.41 -9.04
N PRO A 282 20.21 -7.51 -7.69
CA PRO A 282 21.24 -6.85 -6.87
C PRO A 282 22.66 -7.29 -7.23
N ASP A 283 22.84 -8.54 -7.67
CA ASP A 283 24.13 -9.08 -8.12
C ASP A 283 24.72 -8.34 -9.34
N TYR A 284 23.90 -7.59 -10.08
CA TYR A 284 24.30 -6.89 -11.30
C TYR A 284 24.05 -5.37 -11.23
N ALA A 285 23.60 -4.85 -10.09
CA ALA A 285 23.43 -3.42 -9.90
C ALA A 285 24.76 -2.79 -9.48
N VAL A 286 25.17 -1.73 -10.17
CA VAL A 286 26.42 -0.99 -9.90
C VAL A 286 26.17 0.01 -8.76
N PRO A 287 26.69 -0.23 -7.54
CA PRO A 287 26.36 0.60 -6.37
C PRO A 287 26.78 2.06 -6.54
N GLU A 288 27.86 2.32 -7.27
CA GLU A 288 28.37 3.66 -7.55
C GLU A 288 27.42 4.48 -8.44
N ARG A 289 26.58 3.81 -9.24
CA ARG A 289 25.69 4.44 -10.22
C ARG A 289 24.24 4.49 -9.75
N PHE A 290 23.90 3.83 -8.64
CA PHE A 290 22.54 3.81 -8.13
C PHE A 290 21.97 5.21 -7.79
N PRO A 291 22.72 6.13 -7.14
CA PRO A 291 22.22 7.49 -6.90
C PRO A 291 21.96 8.29 -8.19
N ILE A 292 22.80 8.10 -9.22
CA ILE A 292 22.61 8.72 -10.53
C ILE A 292 21.33 8.17 -11.18
N LEU A 293 21.16 6.84 -11.18
CA LEU A 293 19.96 6.19 -11.68
C LEU A 293 18.70 6.79 -11.03
N VAL A 294 18.67 6.90 -9.70
CA VAL A 294 17.48 7.39 -8.98
C VAL A 294 17.22 8.88 -9.22
N ASN A 295 18.26 9.71 -9.24
CA ASN A 295 18.10 11.14 -9.47
C ASN A 295 17.62 11.45 -10.92
N GLN A 296 17.94 10.57 -11.88
CA GLN A 296 17.73 10.84 -13.31
C GLN A 296 16.54 10.06 -13.91
N ASN A 297 16.03 9.00 -13.27
CA ASN A 297 14.95 8.13 -13.78
C ASN A 297 13.52 8.53 -13.35
N PHE A 298 13.28 9.82 -13.10
CA PHE A 298 11.94 10.38 -12.89
C PHE A 298 11.80 11.70 -13.67
N ALA A 299 11.90 11.59 -14.98
CA ALA A 299 11.87 12.72 -15.89
C ALA A 299 10.46 13.29 -16.17
N GLY A 300 9.41 12.67 -15.63
CA GLY A 300 8.00 13.00 -15.96
C GLY A 300 7.36 11.98 -16.90
N LEU A 301 6.07 11.70 -16.69
CA LEU A 301 5.28 10.77 -17.51
C LEU A 301 3.78 11.06 -17.37
N SER A 302 3.06 11.18 -18.49
CA SER A 302 1.61 11.34 -18.43
C SER A 302 0.92 10.17 -17.73
N ILE A 303 -0.02 10.50 -16.84
CA ILE A 303 -0.91 9.52 -16.18
C ILE A 303 -1.72 8.70 -17.18
N LYS A 304 -2.01 9.25 -18.36
CA LYS A 304 -2.73 8.55 -19.44
C LYS A 304 -1.88 7.43 -20.06
N VAL A 305 -0.55 7.55 -20.07
CA VAL A 305 0.38 6.45 -20.44
C VAL A 305 0.24 5.29 -19.45
N VAL A 306 0.28 5.58 -18.15
CA VAL A 306 0.13 4.57 -17.08
C VAL A 306 -1.24 3.90 -17.19
N ALA A 307 -2.29 4.69 -17.44
CA ALA A 307 -3.63 4.17 -17.63
C ALA A 307 -3.74 3.25 -18.84
N HIS A 308 -3.11 3.59 -19.97
CA HIS A 308 -3.13 2.77 -21.18
C HIS A 308 -2.54 1.37 -20.90
N TYR A 309 -1.40 1.27 -20.21
CA TYR A 309 -0.86 -0.03 -19.77
C TYR A 309 -1.78 -0.78 -18.81
N GLY A 310 -2.47 -0.06 -17.91
CA GLY A 310 -3.49 -0.64 -17.03
C GLY A 310 -4.67 -1.24 -17.79
N GLN A 311 -5.14 -0.55 -18.85
CA GLN A 311 -6.19 -1.05 -19.75
C GLN A 311 -5.76 -2.30 -20.50
N MET A 312 -4.53 -2.32 -21.03
CA MET A 312 -3.97 -3.51 -21.69
C MET A 312 -3.95 -4.71 -20.75
N THR A 313 -3.55 -4.49 -19.48
CA THR A 313 -3.54 -5.53 -18.45
C THR A 313 -4.96 -6.06 -18.18
N LYS A 314 -5.93 -5.16 -18.00
CA LYS A 314 -7.37 -5.51 -17.84
C LYS A 314 -7.95 -6.26 -19.03
N ALA A 315 -7.53 -5.92 -20.25
CA ALA A 315 -8.02 -6.52 -21.49
C ALA A 315 -7.44 -7.93 -21.77
N GLY A 316 -6.87 -8.59 -20.76
CA GLY A 316 -6.21 -9.89 -20.90
C GLY A 316 -4.82 -9.80 -21.52
N GLY A 317 -4.16 -8.64 -21.40
CA GLY A 317 -2.82 -8.39 -21.91
C GLY A 317 -2.74 -8.06 -23.39
N LYS A 318 -3.84 -7.61 -24.02
CA LYS A 318 -3.90 -7.31 -25.46
C LYS A 318 -3.14 -6.03 -25.80
N PHE A 319 -2.37 -6.07 -26.88
CA PHE A 319 -1.74 -4.90 -27.45
C PHE A 319 -2.73 -4.14 -28.34
N GLN A 320 -3.29 -3.06 -27.80
CA GLN A 320 -4.46 -2.39 -28.36
C GLN A 320 -4.38 -0.87 -28.18
N PHE A 321 -5.22 -0.14 -28.91
CA PHE A 321 -5.38 1.31 -28.79
C PHE A 321 -5.97 1.69 -27.42
N TYR A 322 -5.90 2.97 -27.07
CA TYR A 322 -6.42 3.48 -25.80
C TYR A 322 -7.93 3.25 -25.72
N ASP A 323 -8.42 2.70 -24.62
CA ASP A 323 -9.85 2.47 -24.40
C ASP A 323 -10.48 3.74 -23.81
N TYR A 324 -11.22 4.48 -24.63
CA TYR A 324 -11.93 5.68 -24.23
C TYR A 324 -13.31 5.39 -23.61
N GLY A 325 -13.67 4.12 -23.45
CA GLY A 325 -15.01 3.69 -23.07
C GLY A 325 -15.94 3.58 -24.28
N ILE A 326 -17.08 2.90 -24.10
CA ILE A 326 -17.94 2.44 -25.21
C ILE A 326 -18.35 3.57 -26.17
N GLN A 327 -18.80 4.72 -25.62
CA GLN A 327 -19.30 5.83 -26.43
C GLN A 327 -18.18 6.49 -27.24
N GLN A 328 -17.07 6.82 -26.58
CA GLN A 328 -15.94 7.47 -27.24
C GLN A 328 -15.20 6.51 -28.17
N ASN A 329 -15.10 5.22 -27.86
CA ASN A 329 -14.57 4.22 -28.79
C ASN A 329 -15.44 4.14 -30.06
N GLN A 330 -16.77 4.23 -29.94
CA GLN A 330 -17.65 4.26 -31.10
C GLN A 330 -17.42 5.51 -31.95
N TYR A 331 -17.11 6.65 -31.32
CA TYR A 331 -16.76 7.88 -32.00
C TYR A 331 -15.39 7.80 -32.70
N TYR A 332 -14.33 7.44 -31.97
CA TYR A 332 -12.94 7.43 -32.47
C TYR A 332 -12.60 6.23 -33.35
N TYR A 333 -13.17 5.06 -33.07
CA TYR A 333 -12.78 3.79 -33.72
C TYR A 333 -13.93 3.12 -34.47
N HIS A 334 -15.13 3.69 -34.46
CA HIS A 334 -16.34 3.08 -35.00
C HIS A 334 -16.62 1.66 -34.44
N SER A 335 -16.16 1.41 -33.21
CA SER A 335 -16.26 0.12 -32.53
C SER A 335 -16.47 0.32 -31.03
N LYS A 336 -17.21 -0.58 -30.36
CA LYS A 336 -17.39 -0.54 -28.90
C LYS A 336 -16.10 -0.84 -28.12
N LYS A 337 -15.12 -1.49 -28.76
CA LYS A 337 -13.83 -1.87 -28.16
C LYS A 337 -12.68 -1.27 -28.96
N PRO A 338 -11.55 -0.92 -28.32
CA PRO A 338 -10.39 -0.43 -29.04
C PRO A 338 -9.83 -1.50 -30.00
N PRO A 339 -9.38 -1.10 -31.21
CA PRO A 339 -8.74 -2.01 -32.13
C PRO A 339 -7.37 -2.47 -31.62
N LEU A 340 -6.89 -3.61 -32.13
CA LEU A 340 -5.53 -4.09 -31.88
C LEU A 340 -4.55 -3.38 -32.82
N TYR A 341 -3.30 -3.19 -32.38
CA TYR A 341 -2.26 -2.69 -33.29
C TYR A 341 -1.94 -3.72 -34.39
N PRO A 342 -1.86 -3.30 -35.66
CA PRO A 342 -1.67 -4.20 -36.80
C PRO A 342 -0.19 -4.56 -36.97
N ILE A 343 0.36 -5.34 -36.05
CA ILE A 343 1.79 -5.72 -36.04
C ILE A 343 2.23 -6.46 -37.31
N ASP A 344 1.30 -7.06 -38.05
CA ASP A 344 1.53 -7.71 -39.34
C ASP A 344 1.92 -6.74 -40.47
N LYS A 345 1.68 -5.44 -40.29
CA LYS A 345 2.07 -4.39 -41.24
C LYS A 345 3.52 -3.94 -41.09
N ILE A 346 4.23 -4.38 -40.06
CA ILE A 346 5.63 -3.99 -39.81
C ILE A 346 6.52 -4.54 -40.92
N LYS A 347 7.17 -3.64 -41.67
CA LYS A 347 8.08 -3.99 -42.78
C LYS A 347 9.57 -3.95 -42.39
N THR A 348 9.91 -3.18 -41.36
CA THR A 348 11.30 -2.97 -40.94
C THR A 348 11.76 -4.13 -40.04
N PRO A 349 12.99 -4.64 -40.20
CA PRO A 349 13.55 -5.66 -39.32
C PRO A 349 13.55 -5.23 -37.85
N MET A 350 13.27 -6.19 -36.95
CA MET A 350 13.31 -5.97 -35.50
C MET A 350 14.18 -7.04 -34.81
N CYS A 351 15.01 -6.62 -33.87
CA CYS A 351 15.79 -7.47 -32.98
C CYS A 351 15.25 -7.28 -31.56
N LEU A 352 14.71 -8.35 -30.97
CA LEU A 352 14.14 -8.30 -29.63
C LEU A 352 15.12 -8.90 -28.63
N MET A 353 15.48 -8.12 -27.62
CA MET A 353 16.31 -8.54 -26.49
C MET A 353 15.45 -8.55 -25.23
N TYR A 354 15.62 -9.56 -24.37
CA TYR A 354 14.87 -9.68 -23.13
C TYR A 354 15.73 -10.29 -22.02
N GLY A 355 15.41 -9.96 -20.77
CA GLY A 355 16.05 -10.55 -19.60
C GLY A 355 15.30 -11.79 -19.12
N GLY A 356 15.99 -12.91 -18.91
CA GLY A 356 15.35 -14.17 -18.45
C GLY A 356 14.72 -14.10 -17.05
N LYS A 357 15.02 -13.05 -16.26
CA LYS A 357 14.42 -12.77 -14.95
C LYS A 357 13.51 -11.53 -14.96
N ASP A 358 13.26 -10.93 -16.12
CA ASP A 358 12.40 -9.75 -16.25
C ASP A 358 10.95 -10.11 -15.88
N LYS A 359 10.41 -9.42 -14.86
CA LYS A 359 9.04 -9.64 -14.37
C LYS A 359 8.00 -8.81 -15.14
N LEU A 360 8.45 -7.77 -15.84
CA LEU A 360 7.64 -6.80 -16.58
C LEU A 360 7.49 -7.22 -18.05
N ALA A 361 8.59 -7.59 -18.71
CA ALA A 361 8.65 -8.10 -20.08
C ALA A 361 9.09 -9.58 -20.12
N ASP A 362 8.28 -10.46 -19.50
CA ASP A 362 8.56 -11.90 -19.37
C ASP A 362 8.88 -12.57 -20.72
N GLU A 363 9.81 -13.52 -20.74
CA GLU A 363 10.21 -14.26 -21.95
C GLU A 363 9.02 -14.81 -22.75
N LYS A 364 8.00 -15.34 -22.07
CA LYS A 364 6.82 -15.91 -22.75
C LYS A 364 6.06 -14.85 -23.52
N VAL A 365 6.09 -13.59 -23.09
CA VAL A 365 5.49 -12.44 -23.78
C VAL A 365 6.27 -12.11 -25.05
N VAL A 366 7.60 -12.03 -24.95
CA VAL A 366 8.46 -11.69 -26.10
C VAL A 366 8.42 -12.80 -27.15
N VAL A 367 8.46 -14.07 -26.73
CA VAL A 367 8.30 -15.23 -27.62
C VAL A 367 6.88 -15.32 -28.21
N PHE A 368 5.84 -15.01 -27.44
CA PHE A 368 4.45 -14.95 -27.94
C PHE A 368 4.25 -13.86 -29.01
N THR A 369 4.93 -12.71 -28.87
CA THR A 369 4.90 -11.60 -29.84
C THR A 369 5.34 -12.07 -31.23
N LEU A 370 6.26 -13.03 -31.29
CA LEU A 370 6.87 -13.52 -32.53
C LEU A 370 6.09 -14.69 -33.15
N ASN A 371 5.50 -15.55 -32.32
CA ASN A 371 4.77 -16.74 -32.78
C ASN A 371 3.46 -16.42 -33.53
N LYS A 372 2.99 -15.16 -33.53
CA LYS A 372 1.71 -14.77 -34.13
C LYS A 372 1.70 -14.35 -35.61
N LYS A 373 2.86 -14.33 -36.31
CA LYS A 373 3.08 -14.35 -37.80
C LYS A 373 4.19 -13.38 -38.27
N ARG A 374 5.02 -13.86 -39.21
CA ARG A 374 5.77 -13.18 -40.32
C ARG A 374 6.53 -11.84 -40.09
N ILE A 375 6.87 -11.42 -38.88
CA ILE A 375 7.90 -10.37 -38.72
C ILE A 375 9.27 -11.01 -38.99
N SER A 376 10.12 -10.43 -39.85
CA SER A 376 11.53 -10.81 -39.96
C SER A 376 12.27 -10.33 -38.70
N ALA A 377 12.03 -11.02 -37.59
CA ALA A 377 12.59 -10.69 -36.30
C ALA A 377 13.58 -11.77 -35.86
N ALA A 378 14.81 -11.35 -35.55
CA ALA A 378 15.80 -12.21 -34.92
C ALA A 378 15.64 -12.10 -33.40
N VAL A 379 15.55 -13.25 -32.71
CA VAL A 379 15.59 -13.30 -31.24
C VAL A 379 17.00 -13.65 -30.82
N ILE A 380 17.64 -12.74 -30.10
CA ILE A 380 18.92 -13.05 -29.47
C ILE A 380 18.62 -13.40 -28.01
N ARG A 381 18.68 -14.71 -27.70
CA ARG A 381 18.70 -15.17 -26.31
C ARG A 381 20.08 -14.93 -25.73
N TYR A 382 20.21 -13.91 -24.87
CA TYR A 382 21.44 -13.67 -24.15
C TYR A 382 21.39 -14.36 -22.78
N PHE A 383 21.93 -15.58 -22.69
CA PHE A 383 22.35 -16.14 -21.41
C PHE A 383 23.73 -15.57 -21.11
N LEU A 384 23.84 -14.69 -20.10
CA LEU A 384 25.14 -14.38 -19.50
C LEU A 384 25.63 -15.64 -18.76
N ALA A 385 26.17 -16.60 -19.48
CA ALA A 385 27.18 -17.52 -18.96
C ALA A 385 28.54 -16.78 -19.01
N LEU A 386 28.67 -15.68 -18.27
CA LEU A 386 29.98 -15.08 -18.10
C LEU A 386 30.79 -15.99 -17.18
N LYS A 387 31.88 -16.52 -17.74
CA LYS A 387 33.02 -17.04 -16.98
C LYS A 387 33.27 -16.09 -15.79
N LYS A 388 33.20 -16.64 -14.58
CA LYS A 388 33.57 -15.95 -13.34
C LYS A 388 34.91 -15.22 -13.57
N PRO A 389 35.03 -13.93 -13.26
CA PRO A 389 36.34 -13.33 -13.06
C PRO A 389 37.06 -14.15 -11.99
N ALA A 390 38.26 -14.63 -12.29
CA ALA A 390 39.10 -15.33 -11.34
C ALA A 390 39.36 -14.40 -10.14
N GLY A 391 38.90 -14.78 -8.94
CA GLY A 391 39.24 -14.04 -7.72
C GLY A 391 38.23 -14.02 -6.58
N VAL A 392 37.04 -14.62 -6.68
CA VAL A 392 36.12 -14.70 -5.52
C VAL A 392 35.80 -16.16 -5.20
N LEU A 393 36.47 -16.66 -4.15
CA LEU A 393 36.19 -17.93 -3.51
C LEU A 393 34.78 -17.91 -2.91
N THR A 394 33.89 -18.74 -3.42
CA THR A 394 32.82 -19.35 -2.60
C THR A 394 32.63 -20.80 -3.05
N ALA A 395 32.53 -21.66 -2.03
CA ALA A 395 32.57 -23.11 -2.11
C ALA A 395 31.39 -23.73 -2.88
N GLY A 396 31.63 -24.97 -3.33
CA GLY A 396 30.82 -25.76 -4.25
C GLY A 396 29.38 -26.05 -3.81
N GLY A 397 28.61 -26.48 -4.80
CA GLY A 397 27.22 -26.90 -4.66
C GLY A 397 27.04 -28.35 -4.18
N HIS A 398 25.76 -28.72 -4.18
CA HIS A 398 25.15 -29.98 -3.74
C HIS A 398 24.84 -30.08 -2.24
N ASP A 399 23.66 -29.60 -1.86
CA ASP A 399 22.76 -30.27 -0.89
C ASP A 399 21.36 -29.62 -0.93
N SER A 400 20.66 -29.88 -2.04
CA SER A 400 19.25 -29.52 -2.21
C SER A 400 18.36 -30.60 -1.61
N MET A 401 18.19 -30.60 -0.27
CA MET A 401 16.91 -30.95 0.39
C MET A 401 16.88 -30.79 1.92
N LEU A 402 17.99 -30.42 2.58
CA LEU A 402 18.03 -30.32 4.06
C LEU A 402 18.38 -28.92 4.63
N PHE A 403 18.51 -27.89 3.79
CA PHE A 403 18.96 -26.55 4.20
C PHE A 403 17.85 -25.49 4.39
N ALA A 404 16.58 -25.91 4.40
CA ALA A 404 15.42 -25.01 4.53
C ALA A 404 15.00 -24.74 5.99
N CYS A 405 15.63 -25.36 7.00
CA CYS A 405 15.20 -25.23 8.41
C CYS A 405 16.22 -24.54 9.34
N THR A 406 17.39 -24.13 8.87
CA THR A 406 18.48 -23.64 9.75
C THR A 406 18.94 -22.20 9.52
N LEU A 407 18.44 -21.47 8.52
CA LEU A 407 18.82 -20.06 8.26
C LEU A 407 17.73 -19.01 8.53
N PHE A 408 16.53 -19.39 8.98
CA PHE A 408 15.54 -18.44 9.49
C PHE A 408 15.10 -18.75 10.93
N PRO A 409 15.94 -18.55 11.95
CA PRO A 409 15.38 -18.15 13.22
C PRO A 409 14.88 -16.71 13.03
N ASN A 410 13.56 -16.53 12.96
CA ASN A 410 12.90 -15.24 13.14
C ASN A 410 13.50 -14.51 14.37
N LYS A 411 14.52 -13.68 14.16
CA LYS A 411 15.17 -12.87 15.19
C LYS A 411 15.20 -11.43 14.69
N TYR A 412 14.24 -10.62 15.16
CA TYR A 412 14.36 -9.17 15.08
C TYR A 412 15.14 -8.69 16.31
N PHE A 413 16.17 -7.88 16.07
CA PHE A 413 16.93 -7.19 17.12
C PHE A 413 16.26 -5.84 17.42
N GLY A 414 15.74 -5.67 18.64
CA GLY A 414 15.49 -4.36 19.22
C GLY A 414 16.64 -3.97 20.16
N VAL A 415 16.87 -2.68 20.37
CA VAL A 415 17.84 -2.19 21.37
C VAL A 415 17.04 -1.52 22.49
N ASP A 416 17.29 -1.92 23.74
CA ASP A 416 16.78 -1.22 24.91
C ASP A 416 17.47 0.16 25.01
N TYR A 417 16.72 1.24 24.84
CA TYR A 417 17.26 2.61 24.83
C TYR A 417 17.70 3.11 26.22
N LEU A 418 17.43 2.38 27.30
CA LEU A 418 17.92 2.71 28.64
C LEU A 418 19.24 1.99 28.98
N THR A 419 19.53 0.84 28.36
CA THR A 419 20.67 -0.02 28.75
C THR A 419 21.60 -0.43 27.61
N GLY A 420 21.23 -0.18 26.35
CA GLY A 420 22.04 -0.54 25.17
C GLY A 420 22.13 -2.04 24.89
N ALA A 421 21.37 -2.89 25.58
CA ALA A 421 21.39 -4.33 25.39
C ALA A 421 20.50 -4.76 24.19
N PRO A 422 20.92 -5.79 23.40
CA PRO A 422 20.07 -6.35 22.34
C PRO A 422 18.91 -7.16 22.93
N MET A 423 17.67 -6.75 22.66
CA MET A 423 16.46 -7.53 22.93
C MET A 423 16.09 -8.37 21.70
N LEU A 424 15.93 -9.67 21.94
CA LEU A 424 15.48 -10.67 20.96
C LEU A 424 13.94 -10.65 20.87
N MET A 425 13.37 -10.02 19.85
CA MET A 425 11.96 -10.22 19.49
C MET A 425 11.85 -11.41 18.53
N LYS A 426 11.52 -12.58 19.08
CA LYS A 426 10.93 -13.69 18.33
C LYS A 426 9.42 -13.48 18.27
N SER A 427 8.87 -13.38 17.06
CA SER A 427 7.44 -13.45 16.66
C SER A 427 6.86 -12.16 16.05
N CYS A 428 6.62 -12.16 14.74
CA CYS A 428 5.83 -11.13 14.04
C CYS A 428 4.99 -11.70 12.87
N TRP A 429 4.91 -13.03 12.72
CA TRP A 429 4.20 -13.68 11.60
C TRP A 429 3.58 -15.02 12.00
N PHE A 430 2.96 -15.10 13.17
CA PHE A 430 2.19 -16.28 13.54
C PHE A 430 0.72 -16.05 13.23
N TRP A 431 0.07 -17.01 12.55
CA TRP A 431 -1.39 -17.11 12.60
C TRP A 431 -1.80 -17.25 14.08
N ASN A 432 -2.95 -16.70 14.49
CA ASN A 432 -3.37 -16.70 15.91
C ASN A 432 -3.28 -18.09 16.58
N SER A 433 -3.49 -19.15 15.79
CA SER A 433 -3.30 -20.52 16.23
C SER A 433 -1.87 -20.87 16.62
N GLU A 434 -0.89 -20.43 15.83
CA GLU A 434 0.53 -20.64 16.09
C GLU A 434 1.00 -19.83 17.31
N LEU A 435 0.43 -18.64 17.55
CA LEU A 435 0.76 -17.83 18.72
C LEU A 435 0.29 -18.48 20.02
N ILE A 436 -0.96 -18.95 20.08
CA ILE A 436 -1.51 -19.64 21.27
C ILE A 436 -0.76 -20.94 21.54
N LEU A 437 -0.53 -21.75 20.49
CA LEU A 437 0.21 -22.99 20.60
C LEU A 437 1.67 -22.77 21.02
N SER A 438 2.33 -21.70 20.53
CA SER A 438 3.71 -21.37 20.92
C SER A 438 3.86 -21.02 22.40
N HIS A 439 2.79 -20.56 23.06
CA HIS A 439 2.76 -20.28 24.50
C HIS A 439 2.33 -21.51 25.32
N GLY A 440 2.14 -22.67 24.68
CA GLY A 440 1.83 -23.93 25.35
C GLY A 440 0.37 -24.05 25.82
N TYR A 441 -0.54 -23.24 25.27
CA TYR A 441 -1.97 -23.36 25.56
C TYR A 441 -2.68 -24.23 24.53
N PRO A 442 -3.63 -25.08 24.95
CA PRO A 442 -4.52 -25.77 24.03
C PRO A 442 -5.38 -24.77 23.26
N LEU A 443 -5.72 -25.11 22.02
CA LEU A 443 -6.57 -24.28 21.18
C LEU A 443 -7.62 -25.12 20.49
N GLU A 444 -8.87 -24.69 20.62
CA GLU A 444 -10.00 -25.19 19.86
C GLU A 444 -10.57 -24.06 18.99
N ILE A 445 -11.04 -24.41 17.79
CA ILE A 445 -11.63 -23.46 16.84
C ILE A 445 -13.00 -23.99 16.44
N TYR A 446 -13.99 -23.11 16.53
CA TYR A 446 -15.38 -23.39 16.20
C TYR A 446 -15.87 -22.42 15.13
N GLU A 447 -16.86 -22.86 14.36
CA GLU A 447 -17.65 -21.99 13.48
C GLU A 447 -19.11 -22.02 13.95
N THR A 448 -19.79 -20.88 13.86
CA THR A 448 -21.24 -20.75 14.10
C THR A 448 -21.87 -19.97 12.96
N ILE A 449 -23.16 -20.21 12.70
CA ILE A 449 -23.91 -19.55 11.65
C ILE A 449 -24.92 -18.62 12.32
N THR A 450 -24.92 -17.34 11.94
CA THR A 450 -25.91 -16.36 12.43
C THR A 450 -27.27 -16.60 11.78
N GLU A 451 -28.31 -16.02 12.37
CA GLU A 451 -29.68 -16.10 11.80
C GLU A 451 -29.74 -15.53 10.37
N ASP A 452 -28.97 -14.48 10.12
CA ASP A 452 -28.80 -13.89 8.79
C ASP A 452 -27.60 -14.48 8.01
N PHE A 453 -27.26 -15.74 8.30
CA PHE A 453 -26.40 -16.62 7.51
C PHE A 453 -24.92 -16.22 7.35
N HIS A 454 -24.39 -15.35 8.20
CA HIS A 454 -22.94 -15.13 8.31
C HIS A 454 -22.30 -16.30 9.06
N ILE A 455 -21.10 -16.71 8.64
CA ILE A 455 -20.36 -17.78 9.30
C ILE A 455 -19.23 -17.15 10.11
N LEU A 456 -19.31 -17.27 11.43
CA LEU A 456 -18.40 -16.63 12.38
C LEU A 456 -17.45 -17.66 12.98
N LYS A 457 -16.17 -17.30 13.08
CA LYS A 457 -15.15 -18.13 13.72
C LYS A 457 -14.89 -17.69 15.15
N VAL A 458 -14.95 -18.64 16.07
CA VAL A 458 -14.73 -18.44 17.50
C VAL A 458 -13.58 -19.32 17.97
N PHE A 459 -12.65 -18.72 18.70
CA PHE A 459 -11.46 -19.42 19.23
C PHE A 459 -11.67 -19.69 20.71
N ARG A 460 -11.14 -20.81 21.21
CA ARG A 460 -11.26 -21.21 22.61
C ARG A 460 -9.93 -21.72 23.16
N ILE A 461 -9.56 -21.23 24.33
CA ILE A 461 -8.51 -21.80 25.17
C ILE A 461 -9.22 -22.55 26.31
N PRO A 462 -9.31 -23.89 26.23
CA PRO A 462 -9.99 -24.65 27.26
C PRO A 462 -9.23 -24.57 28.59
N PRO A 463 -9.93 -24.73 29.72
CA PRO A 463 -9.30 -24.68 31.03
C PRO A 463 -8.31 -25.84 31.21
N LYS A 464 -7.23 -25.62 31.98
CA LYS A 464 -6.33 -26.70 32.39
C LYS A 464 -7.11 -27.74 33.21
N SER A 465 -6.89 -29.03 32.93
CA SER A 465 -7.62 -30.17 33.49
C SER A 465 -7.77 -30.07 35.02
N GLY A 466 -9.01 -29.98 35.51
CA GLY A 466 -9.37 -30.06 36.94
C GLY A 466 -9.88 -28.75 37.58
N ILE A 467 -9.76 -27.60 36.92
CA ILE A 467 -10.26 -26.30 37.46
C ILE A 467 -11.08 -25.59 36.38
N ASN A 468 -12.36 -25.34 36.62
CA ASN A 468 -13.20 -24.51 35.77
C ASN A 468 -13.87 -23.41 36.59
N ASN A 469 -13.29 -22.22 36.54
CA ASN A 469 -13.78 -21.02 37.19
C ASN A 469 -14.84 -20.29 36.34
N GLY A 470 -15.53 -20.97 35.44
CA GLY A 470 -16.58 -20.36 34.63
C GLY A 470 -16.04 -19.83 33.30
N ILE A 471 -16.95 -19.22 32.53
CA ILE A 471 -16.73 -18.94 31.11
C ILE A 471 -16.46 -17.45 30.93
N VAL A 472 -15.35 -17.13 30.26
CA VAL A 472 -14.99 -15.77 29.87
C VAL A 472 -15.06 -15.66 28.35
N PHE A 473 -15.76 -14.64 27.85
CA PHE A 473 -15.85 -14.34 26.44
C PHE A 473 -15.26 -12.97 26.14
N LEU A 474 -14.26 -12.92 25.27
CA LEU A 474 -13.52 -11.72 24.91
C LEU A 474 -13.89 -11.27 23.49
N GLN A 475 -14.36 -10.04 23.33
CA GLN A 475 -14.82 -9.52 22.04
C GLN A 475 -14.07 -8.24 21.63
N HIS A 476 -13.45 -8.29 20.46
CA HIS A 476 -12.49 -7.29 19.97
C HIS A 476 -13.10 -5.93 19.57
N PRO A 477 -12.30 -4.84 19.53
CA PRO A 477 -12.75 -3.52 19.11
C PRO A 477 -12.93 -3.41 17.58
N ALA A 478 -13.38 -2.24 17.12
CA ALA A 478 -13.35 -1.92 15.69
C ALA A 478 -11.94 -2.07 15.13
N PHE A 479 -11.83 -2.57 13.89
CA PHE A 479 -10.56 -2.93 13.22
C PHE A 479 -9.77 -4.08 13.86
N GLY A 480 -10.16 -4.56 15.03
CA GLY A 480 -9.49 -5.64 15.75
C GLY A 480 -9.92 -7.04 15.32
N SER A 481 -9.37 -8.03 16.01
CA SER A 481 -9.78 -9.44 15.95
C SER A 481 -9.47 -10.13 17.30
N CYS A 482 -9.65 -11.44 17.41
CA CYS A 482 -9.25 -12.16 18.62
C CYS A 482 -7.77 -11.97 19.00
N ILE A 483 -6.90 -11.53 18.07
CA ILE A 483 -5.48 -11.26 18.35
C ILE A 483 -5.26 -10.22 19.45
N ASN A 484 -6.18 -9.26 19.61
CA ASN A 484 -6.08 -8.19 20.61
C ASN A 484 -6.08 -8.71 22.07
N TRP A 485 -6.40 -9.98 22.27
CA TRP A 485 -6.47 -10.62 23.58
C TRP A 485 -5.28 -11.53 23.88
N ILE A 486 -4.37 -11.73 22.91
CA ILE A 486 -3.24 -12.68 22.96
C ILE A 486 -1.91 -12.09 22.48
N ASP A 487 -1.87 -10.81 22.11
CA ASP A 487 -0.73 -10.15 21.46
C ASP A 487 0.36 -9.59 22.39
N LEU A 488 0.15 -9.66 23.71
CA LEU A 488 1.11 -9.23 24.74
C LEU A 488 1.91 -10.40 25.34
N GLY A 489 1.95 -11.56 24.68
CA GLY A 489 2.61 -12.76 25.22
C GLY A 489 1.95 -13.25 26.51
N ASN A 490 2.71 -13.77 27.48
CA ASN A 490 2.17 -14.36 28.72
C ASN A 490 1.29 -13.43 29.58
N VAL A 491 1.40 -12.10 29.42
CA VAL A 491 0.59 -11.11 30.15
C VAL A 491 -0.69 -10.71 29.40
N SER A 492 -0.99 -11.35 28.26
CA SER A 492 -2.23 -11.10 27.53
C SER A 492 -3.44 -11.58 28.34
N LEU A 493 -4.52 -10.80 28.30
CA LEU A 493 -5.70 -11.06 29.14
C LEU A 493 -6.28 -12.47 28.96
N ALA A 494 -6.30 -13.01 27.75
CA ALA A 494 -6.80 -14.37 27.51
C ALA A 494 -5.97 -15.43 28.26
N PHE A 495 -4.64 -15.29 28.26
CA PHE A 495 -3.77 -16.21 28.98
C PHE A 495 -3.85 -16.02 30.49
N LEU A 496 -4.01 -14.80 30.99
CA LEU A 496 -4.22 -14.54 32.41
C LEU A 496 -5.51 -15.20 32.93
N PHE A 497 -6.61 -15.13 32.18
CA PHE A 497 -7.84 -15.86 32.54
C PHE A 497 -7.67 -17.37 32.45
N ALA A 498 -7.00 -17.88 31.41
CA ALA A 498 -6.73 -19.30 31.29
C ALA A 498 -5.84 -19.83 32.44
N GLN A 499 -4.85 -19.06 32.89
CA GLN A 499 -4.04 -19.36 34.09
C GLN A 499 -4.87 -19.32 35.36
N ALA A 500 -5.80 -18.38 35.45
CA ALA A 500 -6.75 -18.28 36.55
C ALA A 500 -7.86 -19.35 36.49
N GLY A 501 -7.77 -20.33 35.58
CA GLY A 501 -8.66 -21.50 35.51
C GLY A 501 -10.00 -21.24 34.83
N TYR A 502 -10.14 -20.19 34.04
CA TYR A 502 -11.36 -19.91 33.26
C TYR A 502 -11.34 -20.63 31.92
N ASP A 503 -12.53 -20.94 31.40
CA ASP A 503 -12.74 -21.36 30.01
C ASP A 503 -12.84 -20.12 29.12
N VAL A 504 -11.82 -19.85 28.30
CA VAL A 504 -11.66 -18.58 27.59
C VAL A 504 -12.08 -18.73 26.14
N TRP A 505 -13.07 -17.94 25.73
CA TRP A 505 -13.59 -17.86 24.38
C TRP A 505 -13.30 -16.48 23.79
N MET A 506 -12.98 -16.42 22.49
CA MET A 506 -12.65 -15.20 21.78
C MET A 506 -13.43 -15.15 20.46
N GLY A 507 -14.35 -14.20 20.35
CA GLY A 507 -15.21 -14.03 19.19
C GLY A 507 -14.57 -13.17 18.10
N ASN A 508 -15.04 -13.34 16.86
CA ASN A 508 -14.70 -12.49 15.72
C ASN A 508 -15.99 -12.09 14.98
N PHE A 509 -16.20 -10.77 14.84
CA PHE A 509 -17.37 -10.26 14.12
C PHE A 509 -17.30 -10.56 12.63
N ARG A 510 -18.47 -10.61 11.99
CA ARG A 510 -18.62 -10.70 10.54
C ARG A 510 -17.76 -9.68 9.78
N GLY A 511 -17.24 -10.07 8.62
CA GLY A 511 -16.43 -9.22 7.75
C GLY A 511 -14.96 -9.06 8.21
N THR A 512 -14.58 -9.61 9.36
CA THR A 512 -13.18 -9.74 9.74
C THR A 512 -12.51 -10.90 8.97
N ILE A 513 -11.18 -10.94 8.90
CA ILE A 513 -10.41 -12.00 8.25
C ILE A 513 -10.70 -13.42 8.77
N TYR A 514 -11.31 -13.54 9.96
CA TYR A 514 -11.67 -14.83 10.53
C TYR A 514 -13.12 -15.23 10.26
N SER A 515 -13.97 -14.25 9.96
CA SER A 515 -15.41 -14.39 9.78
C SER A 515 -15.85 -13.71 8.46
N ASP A 516 -15.12 -14.01 7.38
CA ASP A 516 -15.31 -13.45 6.03
C ASP A 516 -16.20 -14.33 5.13
N LYS A 517 -17.00 -15.22 5.73
CA LYS A 517 -17.84 -16.19 5.01
C LYS A 517 -19.33 -15.95 5.27
N HIS A 518 -20.15 -16.33 4.30
CA HIS A 518 -21.61 -16.32 4.37
C HIS A 518 -22.15 -17.52 3.59
N VAL A 519 -23.31 -18.07 3.99
CA VAL A 519 -23.88 -19.27 3.32
C VAL A 519 -24.19 -19.00 1.85
N TYR A 520 -24.75 -17.82 1.55
CA TYR A 520 -25.21 -17.45 0.20
C TYR A 520 -24.45 -16.32 -0.52
N LEU A 521 -23.70 -15.47 0.20
CA LEU A 521 -23.18 -14.20 -0.33
C LEU A 521 -21.66 -14.22 -0.39
N ASP A 522 -21.09 -13.57 -1.40
CA ASP A 522 -19.64 -13.45 -1.56
C ASP A 522 -19.14 -12.10 -1.04
N THR A 523 -17.90 -12.05 -0.54
CA THR A 523 -17.26 -10.82 -0.01
C THR A 523 -17.04 -9.74 -1.08
N SER A 524 -17.18 -10.03 -2.37
CA SER A 524 -17.22 -9.03 -3.43
C SER A 524 -18.58 -8.35 -3.61
N SER A 525 -19.66 -8.91 -3.04
CA SER A 525 -21.01 -8.36 -3.15
C SER A 525 -21.24 -7.20 -2.18
N ASN A 526 -22.10 -6.25 -2.57
CA ASN A 526 -22.45 -5.13 -1.68
C ASN A 526 -23.35 -5.57 -0.53
N GLU A 527 -24.13 -6.61 -0.78
CA GLU A 527 -25.09 -7.23 0.13
C GLU A 527 -24.36 -7.86 1.31
N TYR A 528 -23.24 -8.56 1.07
CA TYR A 528 -22.40 -9.13 2.12
C TYR A 528 -21.97 -8.06 3.13
N TRP A 529 -21.53 -6.88 2.67
CA TRP A 529 -21.04 -5.81 3.55
C TRP A 529 -22.13 -4.90 4.12
N ASN A 530 -23.42 -5.17 3.87
CA ASN A 530 -24.52 -4.30 4.28
C ASN A 530 -24.90 -4.47 5.76
N HIS A 531 -23.91 -4.53 6.65
CA HIS A 531 -24.09 -4.67 8.10
C HIS A 531 -23.32 -3.58 8.88
N SER A 532 -23.77 -3.28 10.08
CA SER A 532 -23.20 -2.35 11.04
C SER A 532 -23.02 -3.03 12.40
N PHE A 533 -22.67 -2.28 13.46
CA PHE A 533 -22.69 -2.81 14.82
C PHE A 533 -24.11 -3.22 15.28
N HIS A 534 -25.17 -2.81 14.58
CA HIS A 534 -26.55 -3.27 14.82
C HIS A 534 -26.65 -4.78 14.63
N GLU A 535 -26.30 -5.27 13.45
CA GLU A 535 -26.37 -6.69 13.11
C GLU A 535 -25.37 -7.51 13.93
N MET A 536 -24.21 -6.95 14.28
CA MET A 536 -23.25 -7.61 15.19
C MET A 536 -23.84 -7.84 16.59
N GLY A 537 -24.58 -6.87 17.15
CA GLY A 537 -25.27 -7.04 18.42
C GLY A 537 -26.49 -7.95 18.32
N LEU A 538 -27.23 -7.87 17.22
CA LEU A 538 -28.49 -8.58 17.01
C LEU A 538 -28.30 -10.05 16.61
N TYR A 539 -27.24 -10.39 15.88
CA TYR A 539 -27.07 -11.72 15.29
C TYR A 539 -25.72 -12.37 15.63
N ASP A 540 -24.61 -11.63 15.66
CA ASP A 540 -23.30 -12.25 15.94
C ASP A 540 -23.19 -12.69 17.41
N LEU A 541 -23.49 -11.81 18.36
CA LEU A 541 -23.39 -12.13 19.78
C LEU A 541 -24.29 -13.30 20.21
N PRO A 542 -25.60 -13.35 19.85
CA PRO A 542 -26.42 -14.51 20.15
C PRO A 542 -25.86 -15.83 19.60
N ALA A 543 -25.50 -15.86 18.31
CA ALA A 543 -24.99 -17.08 17.67
C ALA A 543 -23.67 -17.57 18.29
N GLN A 544 -22.81 -16.65 18.71
CA GLN A 544 -21.57 -16.97 19.43
C GLN A 544 -21.84 -17.47 20.84
N PHE A 545 -22.77 -16.85 21.58
CA PHE A 545 -23.11 -17.30 22.93
C PHE A 545 -23.84 -18.64 22.92
N ASP A 546 -24.74 -18.89 21.98
CA ASP A 546 -25.40 -20.19 21.81
C ASP A 546 -24.39 -21.30 21.52
N LEU A 547 -23.42 -21.04 20.65
CA LEU A 547 -22.31 -21.95 20.42
C LEU A 547 -21.57 -22.25 21.73
N VAL A 548 -21.17 -21.21 22.47
CA VAL A 548 -20.44 -21.34 23.75
C VAL A 548 -21.26 -22.17 24.74
N ARG A 549 -22.53 -21.85 24.94
CA ARG A 549 -23.41 -22.57 25.86
C ARG A 549 -23.60 -24.02 25.45
N LYS A 550 -23.79 -24.30 24.16
CA LYS A 550 -23.92 -25.66 23.64
C LYS A 550 -22.65 -26.47 23.88
N GLN A 551 -21.48 -25.92 23.57
CA GLN A 551 -20.19 -26.61 23.73
C GLN A 551 -19.78 -26.79 25.19
N THR A 552 -20.25 -25.90 26.06
CA THR A 552 -20.02 -26.00 27.51
C THR A 552 -21.13 -26.74 28.24
N HIS A 553 -22.08 -27.35 27.52
CA HIS A 553 -23.24 -28.08 28.06
C HIS A 553 -24.06 -27.26 29.06
N TYR A 554 -24.20 -25.97 28.79
CA TYR A 554 -24.96 -25.00 29.59
C TYR A 554 -24.51 -24.90 31.06
N LYS A 555 -23.29 -25.36 31.37
CA LYS A 555 -22.76 -25.47 32.75
C LYS A 555 -22.68 -24.15 33.51
N ASP A 556 -22.39 -23.05 32.83
CA ASP A 556 -22.32 -21.72 33.43
C ASP A 556 -22.78 -20.63 32.43
N LYS A 557 -23.04 -19.43 32.94
CA LYS A 557 -23.25 -18.22 32.15
C LYS A 557 -21.91 -17.50 31.90
N ILE A 558 -21.91 -16.60 30.93
CA ILE A 558 -20.72 -15.97 30.37
C ILE A 558 -20.39 -14.66 31.10
N PHE A 559 -19.12 -14.46 31.45
CA PHE A 559 -18.54 -13.15 31.72
C PHE A 559 -18.06 -12.55 30.39
N TYR A 560 -18.72 -11.51 29.92
CA TYR A 560 -18.37 -10.87 28.64
C TYR A 560 -17.48 -9.67 28.89
N ILE A 561 -16.30 -9.67 28.28
CA ILE A 561 -15.33 -8.58 28.35
C ILE A 561 -15.08 -8.05 26.95
N SER A 562 -15.08 -6.73 26.82
CA SER A 562 -15.17 -6.09 25.52
C SER A 562 -14.45 -4.75 25.50
N HIS A 563 -14.04 -4.31 24.31
CA HIS A 563 -13.39 -3.03 24.11
C HIS A 563 -14.04 -2.25 22.95
N SER A 564 -14.31 -0.95 23.15
CA SER A 564 -14.78 -0.04 22.10
C SER A 564 -16.11 -0.49 21.48
N MET A 565 -16.15 -0.69 20.15
CA MET A 565 -17.34 -1.09 19.39
C MET A 565 -18.04 -2.34 19.92
N SER A 566 -17.31 -3.31 20.48
CA SER A 566 -17.93 -4.51 21.07
C SER A 566 -18.75 -4.22 22.33
N GLY A 567 -18.50 -3.08 22.99
CA GLY A 567 -19.34 -2.59 24.08
C GLY A 567 -20.66 -2.06 23.54
N THR A 568 -20.62 -1.35 22.40
CA THR A 568 -21.82 -0.93 21.66
C THR A 568 -22.70 -2.13 21.30
N THR A 569 -22.10 -3.19 20.74
CA THR A 569 -22.85 -4.40 20.36
C THR A 569 -23.45 -5.11 21.58
N ALA A 570 -22.76 -5.11 22.72
CA ALA A 570 -23.29 -5.67 23.97
C ALA A 570 -24.53 -4.91 24.47
N TYR A 571 -24.55 -3.59 24.34
CA TYR A 571 -25.74 -2.79 24.69
C TYR A 571 -26.92 -3.07 23.75
N ILE A 572 -26.65 -3.25 22.47
CA ILE A 572 -27.67 -3.60 21.47
C ILE A 572 -28.25 -4.98 21.78
N TYR A 573 -27.38 -5.97 21.98
CA TYR A 573 -27.76 -7.33 22.35
C TYR A 573 -28.62 -7.34 23.63
N ALA A 574 -28.16 -6.70 24.70
CA ALA A 574 -28.86 -6.70 25.98
C ALA A 574 -30.18 -5.90 25.97
N SER A 575 -30.33 -4.92 25.07
CA SER A 575 -31.56 -4.11 24.96
C SER A 575 -32.60 -4.71 24.01
N LEU A 576 -32.16 -5.32 22.91
CA LEU A 576 -33.05 -5.92 21.90
C LEU A 576 -33.39 -7.38 22.20
N LEU A 577 -32.47 -8.12 22.83
CA LEU A 577 -32.64 -9.54 23.18
C LEU A 577 -32.46 -9.77 24.69
N PRO A 578 -33.19 -9.04 25.57
CA PRO A 578 -32.94 -9.05 27.01
C PRO A 578 -33.11 -10.44 27.64
N GLN A 579 -34.12 -11.22 27.21
CA GLN A 579 -34.33 -12.59 27.73
C GLN A 579 -33.17 -13.51 27.39
N HIS A 580 -32.67 -13.44 26.15
CA HIS A 580 -31.51 -14.21 25.71
C HIS A 580 -30.26 -13.77 26.49
N ALA A 581 -30.06 -12.47 26.71
CA ALA A 581 -28.97 -11.94 27.51
C ALA A 581 -29.02 -12.45 28.96
N GLU A 582 -30.20 -12.43 29.60
CA GLU A 582 -30.42 -12.91 30.97
C GLU A 582 -30.12 -14.40 31.12
N GLN A 583 -30.41 -15.20 30.11
CA GLN A 583 -30.14 -16.64 30.12
C GLN A 583 -28.65 -16.96 29.95
N ASN A 584 -27.89 -16.10 29.26
CA ASN A 584 -26.56 -16.42 28.75
C ASN A 584 -25.41 -15.66 29.42
N VAL A 585 -25.63 -14.45 29.94
CA VAL A 585 -24.55 -13.58 30.42
C VAL A 585 -24.75 -13.24 31.90
N LYS A 586 -23.67 -13.32 32.69
CA LYS A 586 -23.63 -12.92 34.10
C LYS A 586 -23.34 -11.44 34.28
N LEU A 587 -22.34 -10.95 33.56
CA LEU A 587 -21.79 -9.62 33.74
C LEU A 587 -21.16 -9.17 32.42
N PHE A 588 -21.44 -7.92 32.04
CA PHE A 588 -20.72 -7.22 30.99
C PHE A 588 -19.64 -6.32 31.58
N ILE A 589 -18.37 -6.50 31.21
CA ILE A 589 -17.27 -5.60 31.53
C ILE A 589 -16.83 -4.93 30.23
N ASN A 590 -17.18 -3.66 30.06
CA ASN A 590 -16.93 -2.94 28.80
C ASN A 590 -15.87 -1.86 29.00
N TRP A 591 -14.79 -1.94 28.24
CA TRP A 591 -13.72 -0.94 28.19
C TRP A 591 -14.00 0.06 27.08
N ALA A 592 -13.97 1.35 27.40
CA ALA A 592 -14.25 2.46 26.49
C ALA A 592 -15.46 2.23 25.55
N PRO A 593 -16.66 1.90 26.07
CA PRO A 593 -17.79 1.54 25.22
C PRO A 593 -18.46 2.74 24.55
N ALA A 594 -18.64 2.68 23.22
CA ALA A 594 -19.19 3.78 22.42
C ALA A 594 -20.72 3.68 22.25
N ALA A 595 -21.51 4.32 23.13
CA ALA A 595 -22.98 4.38 22.99
C ALA A 595 -23.47 5.77 22.59
N TYR A 596 -23.47 6.70 23.54
CA TYR A 596 -23.65 8.11 23.26
C TYR A 596 -22.31 8.71 22.83
N LEU A 597 -22.34 9.60 21.84
CA LEU A 597 -21.14 10.23 21.27
C LEU A 597 -21.37 11.72 20.99
N LYS A 598 -22.01 12.41 21.93
CA LYS A 598 -22.38 13.82 21.78
C LYS A 598 -21.18 14.75 21.98
N TYR A 599 -20.29 14.37 22.89
CA TYR A 599 -19.18 15.21 23.33
C TYR A 599 -17.82 14.76 22.76
N THR A 600 -17.82 13.76 21.87
CA THR A 600 -16.63 13.33 21.11
C THR A 600 -16.05 14.50 20.30
N THR A 601 -14.74 14.73 20.44
CA THR A 601 -14.02 15.81 19.74
C THR A 601 -12.92 15.25 18.84
N GLY A 602 -12.36 16.10 17.96
CA GLY A 602 -11.23 15.74 17.11
C GLY A 602 -11.60 15.31 15.69
N LEU A 603 -10.70 14.58 15.03
CA LEU A 603 -10.89 14.09 13.66
C LEU A 603 -12.08 13.14 13.48
N PRO A 604 -12.40 12.22 14.43
CA PRO A 604 -13.51 11.28 14.26
C PRO A 604 -14.87 11.95 13.97
N SER A 605 -15.22 13.02 14.70
CA SER A 605 -16.47 13.74 14.49
C SER A 605 -16.44 14.63 13.23
N ARG A 606 -15.28 15.19 12.87
CA ARG A 606 -15.09 15.99 11.62
C ARG A 606 -15.24 15.15 10.36
N PHE A 607 -14.77 13.90 10.37
CA PHE A 607 -14.89 13.01 9.21
C PHE A 607 -16.31 12.46 8.99
N SER A 608 -17.23 12.63 9.95
CA SER A 608 -18.63 12.19 9.81
C SER A 608 -19.33 12.78 8.58
N SER A 609 -18.96 13.99 8.15
CA SER A 609 -19.49 14.64 6.94
C SER A 609 -19.20 13.86 5.66
N PHE A 610 -18.09 13.12 5.60
CA PHE A 610 -17.66 12.35 4.43
C PHE A 610 -18.25 10.94 4.37
N ALA A 611 -18.89 10.45 5.43
CA ALA A 611 -19.35 9.07 5.51
C ALA A 611 -20.37 8.69 4.41
N ASN A 612 -21.27 9.61 4.03
CA ASN A 612 -22.24 9.37 2.96
C ASN A 612 -21.54 9.26 1.59
N LEU A 613 -20.53 10.09 1.35
CA LEU A 613 -19.72 10.05 0.14
C LEU A 613 -18.89 8.76 0.08
N ALA A 614 -18.27 8.37 1.20
CA ALA A 614 -17.52 7.12 1.30
C ALA A 614 -18.41 5.89 1.06
N MET A 615 -19.64 5.88 1.59
CA MET A 615 -20.63 4.83 1.31
C MET A 615 -21.05 4.80 -0.16
N LEU A 616 -21.28 5.96 -0.78
CA LEU A 616 -21.63 6.04 -2.20
C LEU A 616 -20.51 5.50 -3.09
N ILE A 617 -19.28 5.93 -2.85
CA ILE A 617 -18.08 5.45 -3.55
C ILE A 617 -17.93 3.94 -3.33
N GLY A 618 -18.00 3.49 -2.07
CA GLY A 618 -17.88 2.08 -1.71
C GLY A 618 -18.90 1.19 -2.40
N LYS A 619 -20.17 1.59 -2.46
CA LYS A 619 -21.23 0.86 -3.19
C LYS A 619 -20.98 0.84 -4.70
N THR A 620 -20.54 1.96 -5.26
CA THR A 620 -20.32 2.12 -6.71
C THR A 620 -19.17 1.26 -7.21
N PHE A 621 -18.11 1.12 -6.42
CA PHE A 621 -16.91 0.37 -6.79
C PHE A 621 -16.81 -1.02 -6.14
N HIS A 622 -17.85 -1.47 -5.43
CA HIS A 622 -17.86 -2.73 -4.69
C HIS A 622 -16.70 -2.85 -3.67
N THR A 623 -16.36 -1.74 -3.03
CA THR A 623 -15.29 -1.63 -2.01
C THR A 623 -15.86 -1.23 -0.66
N LEU A 624 -16.86 -1.98 -0.19
CA LEU A 624 -17.47 -1.75 1.12
C LEU A 624 -16.65 -2.30 2.30
N ASN A 625 -15.64 -3.11 2.04
CA ASN A 625 -14.63 -3.47 3.03
C ASN A 625 -13.62 -2.32 3.21
N PHE A 626 -13.66 -1.68 4.38
CA PHE A 626 -12.75 -0.61 4.73
C PHE A 626 -11.47 -1.16 5.39
N MET A 627 -10.33 -0.83 4.79
CA MET A 627 -8.99 -1.30 5.20
C MET A 627 -8.91 -2.82 5.43
N PRO A 628 -9.14 -3.65 4.38
CA PRO A 628 -8.96 -5.09 4.51
C PRO A 628 -7.52 -5.44 4.91
N HIS A 629 -7.38 -6.47 5.74
CA HIS A 629 -6.08 -7.02 6.10
C HIS A 629 -5.31 -7.42 4.82
N ASN A 630 -4.00 -7.15 4.77
CA ASN A 630 -3.18 -7.29 3.55
C ASN A 630 -3.65 -6.52 2.29
N GLY A 631 -4.66 -5.66 2.41
CA GLY A 631 -5.09 -4.73 1.36
C GLY A 631 -4.07 -3.64 1.10
N LEU A 632 -4.24 -2.89 0.01
CA LEU A 632 -3.33 -1.82 -0.39
C LEU A 632 -3.19 -0.76 0.71
N LEU A 633 -4.32 -0.25 1.23
CA LEU A 633 -4.32 0.78 2.25
C LEU A 633 -3.65 0.30 3.54
N HIS A 634 -3.95 -0.92 3.99
CA HIS A 634 -3.30 -1.52 5.16
C HIS A 634 -1.78 -1.68 4.96
N LYS A 635 -1.32 -2.17 3.80
CA LYS A 635 0.12 -2.27 3.49
C LYS A 635 0.82 -0.92 3.47
N LEU A 636 0.17 0.12 2.94
CA LEU A 636 0.69 1.48 2.98
C LEU A 636 0.75 2.01 4.42
N THR A 637 -0.26 1.71 5.25
CA THR A 637 -0.26 2.05 6.67
C THR A 637 0.86 1.32 7.43
N ILE A 638 1.10 0.02 7.18
CA ILE A 638 2.24 -0.71 7.76
C ILE A 638 3.55 -0.03 7.36
N MET A 639 3.73 0.26 6.07
CA MET A 639 4.93 0.92 5.59
C MET A 639 5.16 2.27 6.30
N PHE A 640 4.11 3.09 6.40
CA PHE A 640 4.13 4.42 7.01
C PHE A 640 4.32 4.37 8.55
N CYS A 641 3.72 3.41 9.23
CA CYS A 641 3.65 3.39 10.70
C CYS A 641 4.63 2.44 11.39
N ALA A 642 5.16 1.46 10.66
CA ALA A 642 5.91 0.34 11.24
C ALA A 642 7.25 0.06 10.56
N GLU A 643 7.44 0.46 9.31
CA GLU A 643 8.66 0.11 8.55
C GLU A 643 9.57 1.32 8.25
N ILE A 644 9.02 2.53 8.20
CA ILE A 644 9.78 3.76 7.96
C ILE A 644 9.92 4.57 9.27
N ALA A 645 11.12 4.60 9.85
CA ALA A 645 11.39 5.28 11.13
C ALA A 645 11.02 6.78 11.12
N LEU A 646 11.23 7.48 10.00
CA LEU A 646 10.90 8.90 9.83
C LEU A 646 9.39 9.18 9.92
N THR A 647 8.56 8.24 9.45
CA THR A 647 7.10 8.39 9.43
C THR A 647 6.42 7.76 10.64
N MET A 648 7.14 7.01 11.48
CA MET A 648 6.59 6.47 12.73
C MET A 648 6.06 7.56 13.66
N LYS A 649 6.80 8.66 13.85
CA LYS A 649 6.34 9.78 14.69
C LYS A 649 5.14 10.51 14.08
N PRO A 650 5.15 10.89 12.78
CA PRO A 650 3.94 11.37 12.09
C PRO A 650 2.75 10.40 12.17
N CYS A 651 2.96 9.10 12.01
CA CYS A 651 1.90 8.10 12.16
C CYS A 651 1.37 8.06 13.59
N PHE A 652 2.25 8.08 14.59
CA PHE A 652 1.84 8.09 15.98
C PHE A 652 1.01 9.33 16.33
N LEU A 653 1.41 10.50 15.82
CA LEU A 653 0.65 11.74 15.97
C LEU A 653 -0.71 11.67 15.26
N LEU A 654 -0.75 11.08 14.06
CA LEU A 654 -1.99 10.83 13.33
C LEU A 654 -2.90 9.89 14.14
N MET A 655 -2.37 8.79 14.68
CA MET A 655 -3.13 7.85 15.52
C MET A 655 -3.67 8.52 16.79
N GLN A 656 -2.86 9.33 17.47
CA GLN A 656 -3.29 10.13 18.63
C GLN A 656 -4.43 11.09 18.28
N SER A 657 -4.44 11.66 17.07
CA SER A 657 -5.52 12.56 16.64
C SER A 657 -6.89 11.86 16.46
N PHE A 658 -6.90 10.52 16.37
CA PHE A 658 -8.12 9.71 16.36
C PHE A 658 -8.48 9.13 17.73
N GLN A 659 -7.52 8.95 18.65
CA GLN A 659 -7.69 8.10 19.85
C GLN A 659 -7.43 8.83 21.18
N GLY A 660 -6.75 9.97 21.16
CA GLY A 660 -6.42 10.81 22.31
C GLY A 660 -4.93 11.10 22.40
N TYR A 661 -4.57 12.28 22.92
CA TYR A 661 -3.19 12.72 23.10
C TYR A 661 -2.70 12.43 24.52
N ASP A 662 -1.86 11.41 24.68
CA ASP A 662 -0.90 11.33 25.79
C ASP A 662 0.20 10.29 25.46
N SER A 663 1.44 10.74 25.26
CA SER A 663 2.56 9.87 24.86
C SER A 663 3.28 9.21 26.04
N LYS A 664 2.91 9.53 27.30
CA LYS A 664 3.64 9.01 28.46
C LYS A 664 3.33 7.55 28.76
N TYR A 665 2.12 7.11 28.40
CA TYR A 665 1.60 5.78 28.74
C TYR A 665 1.42 4.87 27.52
N SER A 666 1.36 5.42 26.31
CA SER A 666 1.42 4.63 25.09
C SER A 666 2.87 4.24 24.79
N LEU A 667 3.12 2.95 24.52
CA LEU A 667 4.46 2.45 24.17
C LEU A 667 4.67 2.56 22.65
N PRO A 668 5.56 3.45 22.16
CA PRO A 668 5.79 3.61 20.72
C PRO A 668 6.24 2.32 20.03
N GLU A 669 6.94 1.44 20.74
CA GLU A 669 7.37 0.12 20.28
C GLU A 669 6.22 -0.86 20.02
N ARG A 670 5.03 -0.62 20.59
CA ARG A 670 3.83 -1.45 20.35
C ARG A 670 3.04 -1.01 19.12
N ILE A 671 3.26 0.19 18.60
CA ILE A 671 2.55 0.71 17.41
C ILE A 671 2.78 -0.16 16.17
N PRO A 672 4.03 -0.60 15.84
CA PRO A 672 4.26 -1.51 14.72
C PRO A 672 3.47 -2.81 14.82
N ILE A 673 3.34 -3.35 16.04
CA ILE A 673 2.61 -4.59 16.33
C ILE A 673 1.11 -4.34 16.14
N LEU A 674 0.57 -3.29 16.77
CA LEU A 674 -0.81 -2.83 16.63
C LEU A 674 -1.18 -2.71 15.15
N ILE A 675 -0.41 -1.96 14.36
CA ILE A 675 -0.74 -1.70 12.96
C ILE A 675 -0.70 -2.96 12.10
N LYS A 676 0.28 -3.84 12.29
CA LYS A 676 0.40 -5.09 11.51
C LYS A 676 -0.70 -6.09 11.85
N GLN A 677 -1.16 -6.12 13.10
CA GLN A 677 -2.10 -7.12 13.61
C GLN A 677 -3.56 -6.66 13.57
N ASN A 678 -3.81 -5.35 13.64
CA ASN A 678 -5.15 -4.77 13.48
C ASN A 678 -5.47 -4.55 12.00
N PHE A 679 -6.61 -3.94 11.71
CA PHE A 679 -7.23 -3.89 10.39
C PHE A 679 -7.64 -5.27 9.88
N ALA A 680 -8.35 -6.02 10.72
CA ALA A 680 -8.90 -7.31 10.36
C ALA A 680 -10.02 -7.23 9.31
N GLY A 681 -10.44 -6.05 8.87
CA GLY A 681 -11.59 -5.83 7.99
C GLY A 681 -12.80 -5.26 8.74
N LEU A 682 -13.46 -4.26 8.14
CA LEU A 682 -14.60 -3.56 8.72
C LEU A 682 -15.54 -3.09 7.61
N SER A 683 -16.86 -3.26 7.76
CA SER A 683 -17.81 -2.67 6.81
C SER A 683 -17.80 -1.14 6.90
N LEU A 684 -17.78 -0.46 5.75
CA LEU A 684 -18.01 0.99 5.66
C LEU A 684 -19.33 1.42 6.31
N LYS A 685 -20.35 0.55 6.35
CA LYS A 685 -21.63 0.85 6.98
C LYS A 685 -21.49 0.99 8.50
N VAL A 686 -20.52 0.33 9.14
CA VAL A 686 -20.20 0.57 10.57
C VAL A 686 -19.75 2.02 10.79
N LEU A 687 -18.82 2.50 9.97
CA LEU A 687 -18.33 3.88 10.05
C LEU A 687 -19.43 4.89 9.74
N ALA A 688 -20.27 4.58 8.74
CA ALA A 688 -21.43 5.40 8.41
C ALA A 688 -22.44 5.46 9.56
N HIS A 689 -22.66 4.36 10.28
CA HIS A 689 -23.56 4.32 11.42
C HIS A 689 -23.03 5.19 12.58
N TYR A 690 -21.74 5.11 12.93
CA TYR A 690 -21.15 6.03 13.92
C TYR A 690 -21.22 7.49 13.46
N ALA A 691 -21.00 7.77 12.17
CA ALA A 691 -21.16 9.10 11.61
C ALA A 691 -22.59 9.65 11.75
N GLN A 692 -23.60 8.79 11.63
CA GLN A 692 -24.99 9.16 11.89
C GLN A 692 -25.23 9.49 13.36
N ILE A 693 -24.63 8.75 14.29
CA ILE A 693 -24.71 9.07 15.73
C ILE A 693 -24.14 10.46 16.01
N PHE A 694 -22.95 10.79 15.46
CA PHE A 694 -22.37 12.14 15.63
C PHE A 694 -23.30 13.24 15.10
N LYS A 695 -23.92 13.02 13.93
CA LYS A 695 -24.86 13.98 13.31
C LYS A 695 -26.20 14.06 14.04
N ALA A 696 -26.59 13.00 14.73
CA ALA A 696 -27.86 12.89 15.45
C ALA A 696 -27.77 13.42 16.90
N ASP A 697 -26.90 14.39 17.18
CA ASP A 697 -26.64 14.92 18.53
C ASP A 697 -26.15 13.85 19.52
N GLY A 698 -25.39 12.86 19.01
CA GLY A 698 -24.83 11.78 19.81
C GLY A 698 -25.84 10.75 20.29
N ARG A 699 -27.05 10.70 19.72
CA ARG A 699 -28.12 9.78 20.14
C ARG A 699 -27.81 8.33 19.74
N PHE A 700 -27.92 7.42 20.70
CA PHE A 700 -27.76 5.99 20.48
C PHE A 700 -29.01 5.41 19.80
N GLN A 701 -28.94 5.18 18.50
CA GLN A 701 -30.08 4.91 17.63
C GLN A 701 -29.75 3.89 16.54
N PHE A 702 -30.80 3.38 15.88
CA PHE A 702 -30.69 2.49 14.72
C PHE A 702 -30.12 3.24 13.50
N TYR A 703 -29.70 2.47 12.48
CA TYR A 703 -29.13 3.04 11.26
C TYR A 703 -30.18 3.88 10.54
N ASP A 704 -29.82 5.10 10.14
CA ASP A 704 -30.71 5.96 9.37
C ASP A 704 -30.60 5.61 7.88
N TYR A 705 -31.62 4.98 7.31
CA TYR A 705 -31.68 4.67 5.87
C TYR A 705 -32.21 5.84 5.03
N GLY A 706 -32.56 6.97 5.66
CA GLY A 706 -33.29 8.07 5.05
C GLY A 706 -34.80 7.87 5.14
N ILE A 707 -35.56 8.97 5.00
CA ILE A 707 -37.00 9.03 5.31
C ILE A 707 -37.82 7.90 4.66
N LYS A 708 -37.60 7.64 3.38
CA LYS A 708 -38.36 6.62 2.62
C LYS A 708 -38.14 5.22 3.19
N ASP A 709 -36.88 4.85 3.39
CA ASP A 709 -36.52 3.51 3.83
C ASP A 709 -36.74 3.35 5.34
N ASN A 710 -36.60 4.41 6.14
CA ASN A 710 -37.00 4.39 7.55
C ASN A 710 -38.51 4.15 7.72
N LEU A 711 -39.35 4.74 6.86
CA LEU A 711 -40.80 4.46 6.88
C LEU A 711 -41.10 3.01 6.50
N LEU A 712 -40.29 2.42 5.61
CA LEU A 712 -40.41 1.02 5.22
C LEU A 712 -39.96 0.06 6.33
N PHE A 713 -38.79 0.30 6.94
CA PHE A 713 -38.17 -0.61 7.91
C PHE A 713 -38.65 -0.37 9.35
N TYR A 714 -38.93 0.87 9.72
CA TYR A 714 -39.19 1.27 11.11
C TYR A 714 -40.59 1.86 11.33
N HIS A 715 -41.37 2.05 10.26
CA HIS A 715 -42.66 2.74 10.30
C HIS A 715 -42.59 4.14 10.93
N SER A 716 -41.41 4.78 10.84
CA SER A 716 -41.10 6.09 11.40
C SER A 716 -40.20 6.86 10.44
N LYS A 717 -40.32 8.20 10.40
CA LYS A 717 -39.43 9.04 9.58
C LYS A 717 -37.99 9.03 10.11
N ASN A 718 -37.84 8.92 11.43
CA ASN A 718 -36.56 8.91 12.12
C ASN A 718 -36.24 7.50 12.62
N PRO A 719 -34.96 7.08 12.65
CA PRO A 719 -34.58 5.80 13.23
C PRO A 719 -34.93 5.75 14.73
N PRO A 720 -35.43 4.62 15.24
CA PRO A 720 -35.73 4.45 16.65
C PRO A 720 -34.46 4.48 17.51
N LEU A 721 -34.62 4.82 18.79
CA LEU A 721 -33.55 4.71 19.79
C LEU A 721 -33.44 3.27 20.29
N TYR A 722 -32.24 2.84 20.68
CA TYR A 722 -32.10 1.56 21.37
C TYR A 722 -32.73 1.64 22.78
N PRO A 723 -33.56 0.66 23.18
CA PRO A 723 -34.31 0.70 24.43
C PRO A 723 -33.43 0.25 25.61
N ILE A 724 -32.50 1.12 26.03
CA ILE A 724 -31.53 0.83 27.09
C ILE A 724 -32.19 0.53 28.45
N GLU A 725 -33.42 0.96 28.65
CA GLU A 725 -34.25 0.64 29.82
C GLU A 725 -34.60 -0.85 29.93
N LYS A 726 -34.45 -1.63 28.85
CA LYS A 726 -34.66 -3.09 28.86
C LYS A 726 -33.44 -3.87 29.31
N ILE A 727 -32.29 -3.22 29.45
CA ILE A 727 -31.05 -3.88 29.87
C ILE A 727 -31.14 -4.22 31.35
N LYS A 728 -31.13 -5.52 31.67
CA LYS A 728 -31.15 -6.01 33.06
C LYS A 728 -29.84 -6.61 33.56
N ILE A 729 -28.91 -6.88 32.64
CA ILE A 729 -27.65 -7.56 32.99
C ILE A 729 -26.73 -6.55 33.68
N PRO A 730 -26.12 -6.91 34.83
CA PRO A 730 -25.10 -6.09 35.46
C PRO A 730 -24.00 -5.67 34.48
N MET A 731 -23.64 -4.39 34.50
CA MET A 731 -22.60 -3.80 33.65
C MET A 731 -21.54 -3.07 34.48
N CYS A 732 -20.28 -3.38 34.20
CA CYS A 732 -19.14 -2.61 34.61
C CYS A 732 -18.59 -1.80 33.45
N LEU A 733 -18.52 -0.47 33.58
CA LEU A 733 -17.99 0.41 32.54
C LEU A 733 -16.62 0.96 32.96
N MET A 734 -15.60 0.68 32.16
CA MET A 734 -14.25 1.24 32.34
C MET A 734 -13.99 2.26 31.23
N TYR A 735 -13.44 3.44 31.55
CA TYR A 735 -13.18 4.48 30.55
C TYR A 735 -11.93 5.32 30.88
N GLY A 736 -11.30 5.85 29.85
CA GLY A 736 -10.05 6.61 29.95
C GLY A 736 -10.29 8.09 30.20
N GLY A 737 -9.46 8.72 31.04
CA GLY A 737 -9.54 10.17 31.28
C GLY A 737 -9.04 11.03 30.12
N LYS A 738 -8.27 10.45 29.20
CA LYS A 738 -7.73 11.10 27.98
C LYS A 738 -8.35 10.56 26.69
N ASP A 739 -9.39 9.75 26.79
CA ASP A 739 -10.10 9.20 25.64
C ASP A 739 -10.93 10.30 24.97
N ILE A 740 -10.62 10.59 23.70
CA ILE A 740 -11.34 11.60 22.90
C ILE A 740 -12.48 10.99 22.07
N LEU A 741 -12.50 9.67 21.89
CA LEU A 741 -13.54 8.94 21.17
C LEU A 741 -14.73 8.70 22.08
N VAL A 742 -14.48 8.12 23.24
CA VAL A 742 -15.47 7.77 24.26
C VAL A 742 -15.19 8.60 25.49
N VAL A 743 -15.68 9.84 25.45
CA VAL A 743 -15.40 10.81 26.51
C VAL A 743 -16.21 10.52 27.77
N GLU A 744 -15.64 10.86 28.93
CA GLU A 744 -16.22 10.65 30.27
C GLU A 744 -17.70 11.07 30.35
N LYS A 745 -18.04 12.24 29.80
CA LYS A 745 -19.41 12.78 29.87
C LYS A 745 -20.44 11.88 29.19
N ASP A 746 -20.08 11.26 28.08
CA ASP A 746 -20.96 10.34 27.35
C ASP A 746 -21.11 9.00 28.09
N VAL A 747 -20.02 8.49 28.67
CA VAL A 747 -20.04 7.25 29.48
C VAL A 747 -20.90 7.44 30.73
N LEU A 748 -20.72 8.54 31.47
CA LEU A 748 -21.51 8.84 32.66
C LEU A 748 -22.99 9.05 32.31
N ASN A 749 -23.29 9.73 31.20
CA ASN A 749 -24.66 9.91 30.72
C ASN A 749 -25.33 8.57 30.39
N PHE A 750 -24.60 7.66 29.73
CA PHE A 750 -25.09 6.30 29.47
C PHE A 750 -25.32 5.53 30.76
N TYR A 751 -24.31 5.44 31.63
CA TYR A 751 -24.40 4.69 32.88
C TYR A 751 -25.56 5.18 33.75
N ASN A 752 -25.75 6.49 33.88
CA ASN A 752 -26.81 7.06 34.70
C ASN A 752 -28.22 6.73 34.19
N LYS A 753 -28.41 6.52 32.89
CA LYS A 753 -29.69 6.13 32.29
C LYS A 753 -29.98 4.64 32.35
N LEU A 754 -29.01 3.80 32.69
CA LEU A 754 -29.26 2.37 32.87
C LEU A 754 -30.22 2.11 34.04
N PRO A 755 -31.05 1.04 33.95
CA PRO A 755 -31.81 0.53 35.08
C PRO A 755 -30.92 0.24 36.28
N LYS A 756 -31.48 0.29 37.49
CA LYS A 756 -30.71 0.16 38.74
C LYS A 756 -30.02 -1.20 38.82
N GLU A 757 -30.70 -2.25 38.38
CA GLU A 757 -30.24 -3.63 38.31
C GLU A 757 -29.08 -3.84 37.32
N ALA A 758 -28.97 -3.01 36.29
CA ALA A 758 -27.90 -3.09 35.29
C ALA A 758 -26.63 -2.33 35.71
N LYS A 759 -26.68 -1.52 36.78
CA LYS A 759 -25.54 -0.74 37.27
C LYS A 759 -24.73 -1.57 38.26
N TYR A 760 -23.54 -2.01 37.87
CA TYR A 760 -22.63 -2.76 38.76
C TYR A 760 -21.38 -1.97 39.15
N CYS A 761 -20.55 -1.57 38.19
CA CYS A 761 -19.39 -0.72 38.48
C CYS A 761 -19.09 0.30 37.39
N ILE A 762 -18.36 1.33 37.80
CA ILE A 762 -17.83 2.33 36.90
C ILE A 762 -16.41 2.70 37.34
N LYS A 763 -15.45 2.66 36.41
CA LYS A 763 -14.03 2.88 36.70
C LYS A 763 -13.40 3.82 35.68
N LYS A 764 -12.92 4.96 36.17
CA LYS A 764 -12.07 5.87 35.40
C LYS A 764 -10.61 5.45 35.53
N ILE A 765 -9.89 5.43 34.41
CA ILE A 765 -8.43 5.31 34.35
C ILE A 765 -7.91 6.64 33.78
N ASP A 766 -7.61 7.57 34.68
CA ASP A 766 -7.31 8.96 34.32
C ASP A 766 -6.23 9.14 33.24
N PRO A 767 -5.10 8.39 33.26
CA PRO A 767 -4.05 8.59 32.25
C PRO A 767 -4.36 7.99 30.87
N TYR A 768 -5.40 7.15 30.73
CA TYR A 768 -5.59 6.34 29.52
C TYR A 768 -6.36 7.08 28.44
N ASN A 769 -5.89 6.96 27.20
CA ASN A 769 -6.63 7.23 25.99
C ASN A 769 -7.40 5.98 25.51
N HIS A 770 -8.01 6.04 24.31
CA HIS A 770 -8.84 4.94 23.80
C HIS A 770 -8.09 3.62 23.62
N VAL A 771 -6.84 3.65 23.12
CA VAL A 771 -6.10 2.43 22.76
C VAL A 771 -5.20 1.91 23.89
N ASP A 772 -4.95 2.72 24.91
CA ASP A 772 -4.19 2.30 26.09
C ASP A 772 -4.86 1.13 26.84
N PHE A 773 -6.18 0.93 26.71
CA PHE A 773 -6.89 -0.24 27.25
C PHE A 773 -6.38 -1.59 26.73
N GLN A 774 -5.69 -1.58 25.59
CA GLN A 774 -5.04 -2.77 25.02
C GLN A 774 -3.52 -2.68 25.07
N TYR A 775 -2.95 -1.49 24.82
CA TYR A 775 -1.50 -1.35 24.58
C TYR A 775 -0.77 -0.43 25.55
N GLY A 776 -1.46 0.10 26.56
CA GLY A 776 -0.87 0.95 27.59
C GLY A 776 0.29 0.27 28.31
N LYS A 777 1.29 1.05 28.70
CA LYS A 777 2.50 0.57 29.38
C LYS A 777 2.18 -0.27 30.61
N ASP A 778 1.23 0.20 31.42
CA ASP A 778 0.83 -0.43 32.68
C ASP A 778 -0.55 -1.13 32.58
N VAL A 779 -0.94 -1.58 31.37
CA VAL A 779 -2.29 -2.12 31.10
C VAL A 779 -2.64 -3.33 31.97
N GLU A 780 -1.64 -4.16 32.26
CA GLU A 780 -1.77 -5.30 33.15
C GLU A 780 -2.29 -4.88 34.53
N LYS A 781 -1.64 -3.88 35.14
CA LYS A 781 -1.97 -3.39 36.49
C LYS A 781 -3.29 -2.63 36.54
N TRP A 782 -3.52 -1.71 35.60
CA TRP A 782 -4.66 -0.79 35.70
C TRP A 782 -5.95 -1.35 35.11
N VAL A 783 -5.85 -2.24 34.11
CA VAL A 783 -6.99 -2.76 33.36
C VAL A 783 -7.18 -4.25 33.61
N PHE A 784 -6.16 -5.09 33.38
CA PHE A 784 -6.33 -6.54 33.41
C PHE A 784 -6.56 -7.06 34.82
N GLU A 785 -5.74 -6.65 35.79
CA GLU A 785 -5.93 -7.01 37.20
C GLU A 785 -7.30 -6.56 37.72
N TYR A 786 -7.70 -5.32 37.41
CA TYR A 786 -9.02 -4.81 37.80
C TYR A 786 -10.16 -5.64 37.18
N THR A 787 -10.05 -6.00 35.90
CA THR A 787 -11.05 -6.83 35.19
C THR A 787 -11.13 -8.21 35.82
N ILE A 788 -10.00 -8.88 36.04
CA ILE A 788 -9.95 -10.21 36.67
C ILE A 788 -10.51 -10.16 38.10
N ASN A 789 -10.15 -9.15 38.88
CA ASN A 789 -10.65 -8.97 40.24
C ASN A 789 -12.17 -8.70 40.25
N THR A 790 -12.67 -7.92 39.29
CA THR A 790 -14.10 -7.68 39.11
C THR A 790 -14.85 -9.00 38.85
N VAL A 791 -14.33 -9.86 37.96
CA VAL A 791 -14.92 -11.19 37.71
C VAL A 791 -14.88 -12.07 38.97
N LYS A 792 -13.76 -12.08 39.70
CA LYS A 792 -13.61 -12.85 40.94
C LYS A 792 -14.54 -12.37 42.05
N GLN A 793 -14.70 -11.06 42.22
CA GLN A 793 -15.56 -10.47 43.25
C GLN A 793 -17.04 -10.69 42.93
N PHE A 794 -17.43 -10.62 41.66
CA PHE A 794 -18.80 -10.91 41.25
C PHE A 794 -19.25 -12.33 41.64
N LYS A 795 -18.33 -13.30 41.60
CA LYS A 795 -18.59 -14.67 42.08
C LYS A 795 -18.80 -14.81 43.59
N GLY A 796 -18.31 -13.87 44.39
CA GLY A 796 -18.45 -13.89 45.85
C GLY A 796 -19.75 -13.25 46.37
N ILE A 797 -20.65 -12.87 45.47
CA ILE A 797 -21.91 -12.16 45.76
C ILE A 797 -23.15 -13.04 45.44
N GLU A 798 -22.96 -14.27 44.94
CA GLU A 798 -24.04 -15.26 44.73
C GLU A 798 -24.45 -15.97 46.03
#